data_AF-A0A2S0UDU1-F1
#
_entry.id   AF-A0A2S0UDU1-F1
#
_cell.length_a   1.000
_cell.length_b   1.000
_cell.length_c   1.000
_cell.angle_alpha   90.00
_cell.angle_beta   90.00
_cell.angle_gamma   90.00
#
_symmetry.space_group_name_H-M   'P 1'
#
loop_
_entity.id
_entity.type
_entity.pdbx_description
1 polymer ?
#
loop_
_entity_poly.entity_id
_entity_poly.type
_entity_poly.pdbx_seq_one_letter_code
_entity_poly.pdbx_strand_id
1 'polypeptide(L)'
;MNRAKDTAGSAAAGAAVCLAGLYACMQTGLYFDRELFKAAAALLLGAALLLLRVAARRGGGGVLTPFLPYRAALYMAGPLLLCALYGAHLAAGPLSAAATAAAVLRWSSLAALAVLLLAAAGTRAGRRWLQCGWTAAGAVLAGTALAAVYGLLPLPFAILRTADADIAATGARLGGLLQYPNVFGAVMAAFGLQQLSKLAASAAGRGRAGWRYALHTLGLLPFALCLMLSESRGAGIVAAVGWGCALLQMRTARAKLRLVLYTVATAAATVPLGIRLAQAGLAPPLYPSLLELVSGLCILPLLMWLADRLIDWQVRAGISKRRGRGGGNHLLLLAALLLAILALAACGRGLLGLVRPLGLWQRGGATWESRLVMYRDAWRLMEQAPWWGQGGGVWRSVYRSVQSAPYAGAEMHSGYFNLLLDTGAIGLAIYVLWLGFLGQGLLRRRSSWAPAFVVLALHQLVDVDMRFHLSLCLLLWAAVLGGGGTGRRPDEAKEGARRANRAGGQIASQCAAGLSAAALLGLSAAGWSAAHGIELYQQAVYTPSSSERAAGLRAALEWNPLLVPARLALAKGLPAAEAASLLQEGHRLEPVQPELLWGIATALGRAGDPEAQGWFIRALARDPYSLQKQTAVQRELLALAGQLVQRGKAEEALQVAGTSRSLYHQYAELAERLAAIPGARNDRGFGLTQSSGAFAAELASRAAGLRRSTERSAERPF
;
A
#
# COMPACT_ATOMS: atom_id res chain seq x y z
N MET A 1 36.24 25.54 5.51
CA MET A 1 36.14 24.07 5.30
C MET A 1 34.86 23.41 5.83
N ASN A 2 34.37 23.67 7.05
CA ASN A 2 33.20 22.95 7.60
C ASN A 2 31.88 23.16 6.82
N ARG A 3 31.56 24.39 6.38
CA ARG A 3 30.34 24.65 5.58
C ARG A 3 30.31 23.90 4.24
N ALA A 4 31.45 23.73 3.57
CA ALA A 4 31.55 23.02 2.29
C ALA A 4 31.35 21.50 2.46
N LYS A 5 31.92 20.92 3.53
CA LYS A 5 31.72 19.51 3.91
C LYS A 5 30.26 19.22 4.28
N ASP A 6 29.59 20.17 4.92
CA ASP A 6 28.17 20.05 5.30
C ASP A 6 27.23 20.15 4.08
N THR A 7 27.53 20.99 3.09
CA THR A 7 26.76 21.05 1.84
C THR A 7 26.89 19.78 1.00
N ALA A 8 28.06 19.15 0.97
CA ALA A 8 28.28 17.89 0.26
C ALA A 8 27.50 16.73 0.90
N GLY A 9 27.47 16.65 2.24
CA GLY A 9 26.71 15.63 2.97
C GLY A 9 25.19 15.71 2.72
N SER A 10 24.61 16.91 2.77
CA SER A 10 23.18 17.08 2.46
C SER A 10 22.83 16.85 0.98
N ALA A 11 23.74 17.15 0.06
CA ALA A 11 23.55 16.83 -1.35
C ALA A 11 23.57 15.31 -1.58
N ALA A 12 24.50 14.58 -0.96
CA ALA A 12 24.56 13.11 -1.01
C ALA A 12 23.29 12.47 -0.43
N ALA A 13 22.81 12.94 0.74
CA ALA A 13 21.54 12.47 1.30
C ALA A 13 20.36 12.76 0.36
N GLY A 14 20.34 13.93 -0.29
CA GLY A 14 19.34 14.29 -1.28
C GLY A 14 19.36 13.35 -2.49
N ALA A 15 20.55 13.06 -3.04
CA ALA A 15 20.73 12.13 -4.14
C ALA A 15 20.30 10.70 -3.77
N ALA A 16 20.67 10.22 -2.57
CA ALA A 16 20.28 8.90 -2.09
C ALA A 16 18.74 8.75 -1.98
N VAL A 17 18.05 9.75 -1.42
CA VAL A 17 16.57 9.76 -1.38
C VAL A 17 15.98 9.77 -2.79
N CYS A 18 16.57 10.53 -3.72
CA CYS A 18 16.10 10.55 -5.11
C CYS A 18 16.26 9.18 -5.78
N LEU A 19 17.42 8.54 -5.63
CA LEU A 19 17.68 7.22 -6.18
C LEU A 19 16.75 6.16 -5.58
N ALA A 20 16.54 6.18 -4.26
CA ALA A 20 15.62 5.27 -3.59
C ALA A 20 14.16 5.49 -4.06
N GLY A 21 13.73 6.74 -4.22
CA GLY A 21 12.41 7.07 -4.74
C GLY A 21 12.20 6.64 -6.19
N LEU A 22 13.21 6.84 -7.04
CA LEU A 22 13.18 6.39 -8.44
C LEU A 22 13.19 4.86 -8.53
N TYR A 23 14.01 4.18 -7.73
CA TYR A 23 13.98 2.72 -7.61
C TYR A 23 12.58 2.24 -7.23
N ALA A 24 11.96 2.83 -6.20
CA ALA A 24 10.59 2.50 -5.79
C ALA A 24 9.55 2.70 -6.91
N CYS A 25 9.73 3.70 -7.78
CA CYS A 25 8.87 3.94 -8.94
C CYS A 25 9.09 2.92 -10.06
N MET A 26 10.31 2.44 -10.25
CA MET A 26 10.67 1.43 -11.26
C MET A 26 10.28 0.01 -10.84
N GLN A 27 10.04 -0.20 -9.55
CA GLN A 27 9.39 -1.39 -9.00
C GLN A 27 7.86 -1.20 -8.97
N THR A 28 7.12 -2.12 -8.36
CA THR A 28 5.65 -2.03 -8.21
C THR A 28 5.23 -1.13 -7.05
N GLY A 29 5.87 0.03 -6.90
CA GLY A 29 5.69 0.92 -5.74
C GLY A 29 6.07 0.29 -4.40
N LEU A 30 6.93 -0.74 -4.45
CA LEU A 30 7.34 -1.56 -3.31
C LEU A 30 6.15 -2.25 -2.62
N TYR A 31 5.22 -2.77 -3.42
CA TYR A 31 4.08 -3.55 -2.94
C TYR A 31 4.49 -4.93 -2.42
N PHE A 32 5.38 -5.63 -3.15
CA PHE A 32 5.86 -6.95 -2.78
C PHE A 32 6.96 -6.89 -1.71
N ASP A 33 6.93 -7.83 -0.77
CA ASP A 33 7.85 -7.86 0.38
C ASP A 33 9.33 -7.91 -0.04
N ARG A 34 9.67 -8.65 -1.10
CA ARG A 34 11.05 -8.69 -1.64
C ARG A 34 11.56 -7.29 -2.02
N GLU A 35 10.74 -6.53 -2.74
CA GLU A 35 11.09 -5.18 -3.20
C GLU A 35 11.19 -4.22 -2.01
N LEU A 36 10.22 -4.30 -1.10
CA LEU A 36 10.20 -3.53 0.13
C LEU A 36 11.45 -3.79 0.98
N PHE A 37 11.78 -5.05 1.27
CA PHE A 37 12.87 -5.40 2.19
C PHE A 37 14.23 -4.92 1.69
N LYS A 38 14.49 -5.02 0.38
CA LYS A 38 15.70 -4.46 -0.24
C LYS A 38 15.76 -2.94 -0.12
N ALA A 39 14.66 -2.25 -0.45
CA ALA A 39 14.60 -0.79 -0.37
C ALA A 39 14.72 -0.30 1.08
N ALA A 40 14.06 -0.99 2.01
CA ALA A 40 14.13 -0.73 3.44
C ALA A 40 15.56 -0.89 3.96
N ALA A 41 16.23 -2.01 3.64
CA ALA A 41 17.63 -2.23 4.02
C ALA A 41 18.54 -1.10 3.51
N ALA A 42 18.41 -0.69 2.24
CA ALA A 42 19.19 0.40 1.68
C ALA A 42 18.95 1.75 2.40
N LEU A 43 17.70 2.08 2.72
CA LEU A 43 17.35 3.30 3.46
C LEU A 43 17.90 3.28 4.90
N LEU A 44 17.76 2.14 5.58
CA LEU A 44 18.28 1.92 6.93
C LEU A 44 19.81 2.04 6.98
N LEU A 45 20.51 1.41 6.04
CA LEU A 45 21.96 1.54 5.89
C LEU A 45 22.38 2.99 5.63
N GLY A 46 21.71 3.69 4.71
CA GLY A 46 21.98 5.09 4.42
C GLY A 46 21.83 5.99 5.64
N ALA A 47 20.79 5.78 6.45
CA ALA A 47 20.58 6.51 7.70
C ALA A 47 21.62 6.13 8.77
N ALA A 48 21.99 4.85 8.89
CA ALA A 48 23.03 4.40 9.82
C ALA A 48 24.39 5.02 9.51
N LEU A 49 24.81 5.02 8.23
CA LEU A 49 26.05 5.65 7.79
C LEU A 49 26.06 7.16 8.07
N LEU A 50 24.92 7.83 7.90
CA LEU A 50 24.78 9.23 8.26
C LEU A 50 24.94 9.46 9.78
N LEU A 51 24.34 8.62 10.62
CA LEU A 51 24.48 8.70 12.07
C LEU A 51 25.89 8.38 12.56
N LEU A 52 26.57 7.37 11.99
CA LEU A 52 27.97 7.06 12.30
C LEU A 52 28.90 8.24 11.94
N ARG A 53 28.67 8.86 10.78
CA ARG A 53 29.42 10.06 10.37
C ARG A 53 29.22 11.21 11.36
N VAL A 54 28.06 11.32 11.99
CA VAL A 54 27.79 12.31 13.04
C VAL A 54 28.51 11.92 14.33
N ALA A 55 28.42 10.66 14.75
CA ALA A 55 29.08 10.17 15.95
C ALA A 55 30.62 10.31 15.89
N ALA A 56 31.21 10.13 14.70
CA ALA A 56 32.65 10.21 14.47
C ALA A 56 33.22 11.64 14.46
N ARG A 57 32.39 12.69 14.39
CA ARG A 57 32.88 14.08 14.42
C ARG A 57 33.28 14.47 15.85
N ARG A 58 34.59 14.50 16.13
CA ARG A 58 35.18 15.10 17.34
C ARG A 58 35.36 16.62 17.14
N GLY A 59 34.74 17.42 18.00
CA GLY A 59 34.89 18.88 18.02
C GLY A 59 33.98 19.65 17.06
N GLY A 60 33.13 20.52 17.62
CA GLY A 60 32.53 21.66 16.91
C GLY A 60 31.31 21.38 16.04
N GLY A 61 30.11 21.53 16.62
CA GLY A 61 28.95 22.16 15.98
C GLY A 61 28.44 21.62 14.64
N GLY A 62 28.54 20.32 14.37
CA GLY A 62 28.17 19.70 13.10
C GLY A 62 26.81 18.98 13.08
N VAL A 63 25.82 19.61 12.45
CA VAL A 63 24.58 19.12 11.79
C VAL A 63 23.58 18.24 12.57
N LEU A 64 23.95 17.42 13.55
CA LEU A 64 23.00 16.52 14.24
C LEU A 64 23.12 16.45 15.76
N THR A 65 23.91 17.31 16.41
CA THR A 65 23.86 17.46 17.88
C THR A 65 23.89 18.92 18.35
N PRO A 66 23.05 19.32 19.32
CA PRO A 66 22.13 18.50 20.09
C PRO A 66 20.69 18.69 19.62
N PHE A 67 19.98 17.57 19.51
CA PHE A 67 18.59 17.46 19.10
C PHE A 67 18.34 17.96 17.67
N LEU A 68 17.89 17.05 16.81
CA LEU A 68 16.88 17.42 15.83
C LEU A 68 15.96 18.43 16.53
N PRO A 69 15.82 19.68 16.04
CA PRO A 69 14.96 20.65 16.73
C PRO A 69 13.65 19.94 17.01
N TYR A 70 13.03 20.08 18.18
CA TYR A 70 11.87 19.26 18.62
C TYR A 70 10.89 18.95 17.46
N ARG A 71 10.64 19.93 16.61
CA ARG A 71 9.84 19.84 15.37
C ARG A 71 10.28 18.80 14.34
N ALA A 72 11.58 18.56 14.18
CA ALA A 72 12.18 17.56 13.31
C ALA A 72 12.09 16.15 13.89
N ALA A 73 12.22 16.00 15.22
CA ALA A 73 11.96 14.73 15.90
C ALA A 73 10.52 14.26 15.67
N LEU A 74 9.56 15.20 15.60
CA LEU A 74 8.16 14.90 15.33
C LEU A 74 7.89 14.34 13.92
N TYR A 75 8.75 14.56 12.91
CA TYR A 75 8.60 13.91 11.60
C TYR A 75 8.91 12.41 11.69
N MET A 76 9.80 12.00 12.59
CA MET A 76 10.19 10.60 12.80
C MET A 76 9.36 9.92 13.90
N ALA A 77 8.73 10.70 14.78
CA ALA A 77 8.03 10.18 15.95
C ALA A 77 6.94 9.15 15.60
N GLY A 78 6.07 9.44 14.64
CA GLY A 78 5.02 8.50 14.22
C GLY A 78 5.59 7.15 13.76
N PRO A 79 6.46 7.13 12.73
CA PRO A 79 7.10 5.90 12.27
C PRO A 79 7.90 5.15 13.36
N LEU A 80 8.62 5.85 14.23
CA LEU A 80 9.36 5.22 15.33
C LEU A 80 8.44 4.60 16.38
N LEU A 81 7.37 5.30 16.77
CA LEU A 81 6.39 4.79 17.73
C LEU A 81 5.64 3.57 17.18
N LEU A 82 5.26 3.60 15.89
CA LEU A 82 4.65 2.45 15.23
C LEU A 82 5.63 1.29 15.10
N CYS A 83 6.89 1.55 14.74
CA CYS A 83 7.94 0.53 14.74
C CYS A 83 8.10 -0.11 16.12
N ALA A 84 8.12 0.69 17.19
CA ALA A 84 8.21 0.20 18.56
C ALA A 84 6.98 -0.63 18.95
N LEU A 85 5.77 -0.21 18.54
CA LEU A 85 4.53 -0.92 18.80
C LEU A 85 4.50 -2.29 18.10
N TYR A 86 4.87 -2.36 16.81
CA TYR A 86 5.03 -3.65 16.12
C TYR A 86 6.17 -4.50 16.72
N GLY A 87 7.24 -3.88 17.22
CA GLY A 87 8.29 -4.59 17.97
C GLY A 87 7.76 -5.20 19.27
N ALA A 88 6.89 -4.48 19.99
CA ALA A 88 6.22 -5.01 21.18
C ALA A 88 5.27 -6.17 20.83
N HIS A 89 4.57 -6.09 19.69
CA HIS A 89 3.77 -7.21 19.19
C HIS A 89 4.62 -8.45 18.90
N LEU A 90 5.80 -8.30 18.27
CA LEU A 90 6.72 -9.43 18.05
C LEU A 90 7.11 -10.11 19.37
N ALA A 91 7.38 -9.33 20.42
CA ALA A 91 7.71 -9.86 21.74
C ALA A 91 6.49 -10.52 22.44
N ALA A 92 5.27 -10.10 22.13
CA ALA A 92 4.04 -10.58 22.74
C ALA A 92 3.39 -11.80 22.01
N GLY A 93 3.95 -12.24 20.89
CA GLY A 93 3.39 -13.34 20.09
C GLY A 93 2.22 -12.89 19.19
N PRO A 94 2.49 -12.29 18.03
CA PRO A 94 1.45 -11.79 17.14
C PRO A 94 0.77 -12.93 16.35
N LEU A 95 -0.37 -12.64 15.70
CA LEU A 95 -1.03 -13.62 14.84
C LEU A 95 -0.17 -14.06 13.63
N SER A 96 0.67 -13.16 13.13
CA SER A 96 1.64 -13.45 12.07
C SER A 96 2.96 -12.76 12.39
N ALA A 97 3.97 -13.53 12.80
CA ALA A 97 5.31 -13.01 13.04
C ALA A 97 5.93 -12.46 11.75
N ALA A 98 5.68 -13.08 10.60
CA ALA A 98 6.17 -12.63 9.29
C ALA A 98 5.65 -11.24 8.94
N ALA A 99 4.33 -11.03 9.00
CA ALA A 99 3.72 -9.76 8.66
C ALA A 99 4.06 -8.67 9.69
N THR A 100 4.18 -9.03 10.97
CA THR A 100 4.62 -8.10 12.03
C THR A 100 6.07 -7.65 11.82
N ALA A 101 6.98 -8.57 11.48
CA ALA A 101 8.37 -8.25 11.15
C ALA A 101 8.46 -7.36 9.89
N ALA A 102 7.66 -7.65 8.87
CA ALA A 102 7.55 -6.79 7.69
C ALA A 102 7.08 -5.37 8.04
N ALA A 103 6.14 -5.23 8.98
CA ALA A 103 5.69 -3.94 9.49
C ALA A 103 6.80 -3.19 10.25
N VAL A 104 7.58 -3.87 11.10
CA VAL A 104 8.77 -3.29 11.75
C VAL A 104 9.75 -2.73 10.71
N LEU A 105 10.07 -3.49 9.66
CA LEU A 105 10.94 -3.02 8.57
C LEU A 105 10.33 -1.82 7.83
N ARG A 106 9.02 -1.83 7.57
CA ARG A 106 8.31 -0.73 6.87
C ARG A 106 8.34 0.57 7.67
N TRP A 107 8.06 0.51 8.97
CA TRP A 107 7.99 1.72 9.80
C TRP A 107 9.38 2.23 10.19
N SER A 108 10.34 1.35 10.42
CA SER A 108 11.74 1.75 10.62
C SER A 108 12.37 2.36 9.37
N SER A 109 12.08 1.84 8.17
CA SER A 109 12.57 2.45 6.91
C SER A 109 11.94 3.83 6.66
N LEU A 110 10.67 4.06 7.04
CA LEU A 110 10.07 5.40 7.00
C LEU A 110 10.74 6.36 8.00
N ALA A 111 11.09 5.89 9.19
CA ALA A 111 11.86 6.69 10.14
C ALA A 111 13.25 7.05 9.58
N ALA A 112 13.95 6.08 8.98
CA ALA A 112 15.23 6.30 8.30
C ALA A 112 15.09 7.27 7.11
N LEU A 113 14.03 7.15 6.32
CA LEU A 113 13.73 8.08 5.24
C LEU A 113 13.50 9.50 5.78
N ALA A 114 12.78 9.67 6.89
CA ALA A 114 12.63 10.98 7.54
C ALA A 114 13.98 11.59 7.93
N VAL A 115 14.91 10.80 8.50
CA VAL A 115 16.27 11.26 8.80
C VAL A 115 16.96 11.78 7.55
N LEU A 116 16.95 11.00 6.46
CA LEU A 116 17.61 11.36 5.20
C LEU A 116 16.97 12.59 4.54
N LEU A 117 15.64 12.66 4.51
CA LEU A 117 14.87 13.79 4.00
C LEU A 117 15.19 15.08 4.78
N LEU A 118 15.22 15.02 6.11
CA LEU A 118 15.52 16.17 6.96
C LEU A 118 16.98 16.63 6.78
N ALA A 119 17.92 15.69 6.69
CA ALA A 119 19.32 15.97 6.44
C ALA A 119 19.54 16.65 5.07
N ALA A 120 18.84 16.18 4.03
CA ALA A 120 18.86 16.79 2.70
C ALA A 120 18.18 18.17 2.69
N ALA A 121 17.01 18.27 3.33
CA ALA A 121 16.23 19.50 3.39
C ALA A 121 16.94 20.63 4.17
N GLY A 122 17.96 20.33 4.98
CA GLY A 122 18.74 21.34 5.71
C GLY A 122 19.44 22.36 4.82
N THR A 123 19.81 22.01 3.59
CA THR A 123 20.57 22.89 2.68
C THR A 123 19.78 23.27 1.42
N ARG A 124 20.23 24.31 0.69
CA ARG A 124 19.65 24.66 -0.61
C ARG A 124 19.92 23.58 -1.67
N ALA A 125 21.13 23.01 -1.67
CA ALA A 125 21.53 21.96 -2.60
C ALA A 125 20.71 20.68 -2.40
N GLY A 126 20.58 20.19 -1.16
CA GLY A 126 19.76 19.01 -0.87
C GLY A 126 18.27 19.25 -1.15
N ARG A 127 17.71 20.43 -0.85
CA ARG A 127 16.34 20.78 -1.26
C ARG A 127 16.13 20.75 -2.78
N ARG A 128 17.11 21.17 -3.57
CA ARG A 128 17.04 21.08 -5.04
C ARG A 128 16.99 19.63 -5.49
N TRP A 129 17.87 18.77 -4.94
CA TRP A 129 17.81 17.32 -5.19
C TRP A 129 16.42 16.76 -4.88
N LEU A 130 15.90 17.01 -3.68
CA LEU A 130 14.58 16.52 -3.29
C LEU A 130 13.44 17.02 -4.21
N GLN A 131 13.53 18.24 -4.73
CA GLN A 131 12.54 18.76 -5.70
C GLN A 131 12.68 18.12 -7.08
N CYS A 132 13.92 17.91 -7.54
CA CYS A 132 14.21 17.19 -8.78
C CYS A 132 13.73 15.74 -8.69
N GLY A 133 14.04 15.04 -7.59
CA GLY A 133 13.60 13.66 -7.35
C GLY A 133 12.08 13.51 -7.35
N TRP A 134 11.35 14.42 -6.68
CA TRP A 134 9.88 14.44 -6.75
C TRP A 134 9.38 14.60 -8.19
N THR A 135 9.94 15.54 -8.95
CA THR A 135 9.52 15.79 -10.33
C THR A 135 9.86 14.61 -11.24
N ALA A 136 11.04 14.01 -11.05
CA ALA A 136 11.50 12.84 -11.80
C ALA A 136 10.65 11.60 -11.49
N ALA A 137 10.29 11.36 -10.23
CA ALA A 137 9.40 10.27 -9.83
C ALA A 137 8.04 10.37 -10.53
N GLY A 138 7.42 11.57 -10.51
CA GLY A 138 6.18 11.81 -11.24
C GLY A 138 6.35 11.58 -12.76
N ALA A 139 7.40 12.15 -13.36
CA ALA A 139 7.67 12.01 -14.79
C ALA A 139 7.91 10.55 -15.22
N VAL A 140 8.64 9.77 -14.42
CA VAL A 140 8.86 8.34 -14.67
C VAL A 140 7.52 7.59 -14.63
N LEU A 141 6.73 7.76 -13.56
CA LEU A 141 5.45 7.05 -13.42
C LEU A 141 4.45 7.41 -14.52
N ALA A 142 4.27 8.70 -14.81
CA ALA A 142 3.34 9.15 -15.85
C ALA A 142 3.85 8.83 -17.26
N GLY A 143 5.14 9.08 -17.52
CA GLY A 143 5.75 8.89 -18.83
C GLY A 143 5.78 7.43 -19.25
N THR A 144 6.17 6.52 -18.35
CA THR A 144 6.16 5.08 -18.64
C THR A 144 4.74 4.52 -18.80
N ALA A 145 3.77 5.01 -18.02
CA ALA A 145 2.38 4.64 -18.18
C ALA A 145 1.81 5.06 -19.54
N LEU A 146 2.05 6.31 -19.97
CA LEU A 146 1.62 6.76 -21.30
C LEU A 146 2.39 6.05 -22.42
N ALA A 147 3.70 5.82 -22.27
CA ALA A 147 4.47 5.04 -23.23
C ALA A 147 3.88 3.63 -23.41
N ALA A 148 3.35 3.01 -22.36
CA ALA A 148 2.64 1.75 -22.44
C ALA A 148 1.29 1.87 -23.19
N VAL A 149 0.52 2.94 -22.95
CA VAL A 149 -0.72 3.22 -23.70
C VAL A 149 -0.44 3.33 -25.21
N TYR A 150 0.62 4.05 -25.59
CA TYR A 150 0.99 4.23 -27.00
C TYR A 150 1.72 3.03 -27.61
N GLY A 151 1.96 1.95 -26.86
CA GLY A 151 2.71 0.77 -27.34
C GLY A 151 4.21 1.03 -27.56
N LEU A 152 4.75 2.14 -27.06
CA LEU A 152 6.17 2.51 -27.13
C LEU A 152 7.03 1.73 -26.13
N LEU A 153 6.43 1.31 -25.01
CA LEU A 153 7.09 0.53 -23.98
C LEU A 153 6.17 -0.63 -23.54
N PRO A 154 6.50 -1.89 -23.86
CA PRO A 154 5.69 -3.03 -23.45
C PRO A 154 5.83 -3.24 -21.94
N LEU A 155 4.87 -2.72 -21.18
CA LEU A 155 4.79 -2.92 -19.74
C LEU A 155 3.64 -3.90 -19.41
N PRO A 156 3.95 -5.15 -19.04
CA PRO A 156 2.90 -6.08 -18.63
C PRO A 156 2.17 -5.55 -17.40
N PHE A 157 0.85 -5.75 -17.36
CA PHE A 157 -0.03 -5.33 -16.27
C PHE A 157 -0.14 -3.81 -16.04
N ALA A 158 0.48 -2.97 -16.88
CA ALA A 158 0.32 -1.51 -16.79
C ALA A 158 -1.10 -1.05 -17.13
N ILE A 159 -1.84 -1.83 -17.91
CA ILE A 159 -3.23 -1.61 -18.28
C ILE A 159 -4.05 -2.82 -17.83
N LEU A 160 -5.01 -2.59 -16.94
CA LEU A 160 -6.00 -3.59 -16.56
C LEU A 160 -7.12 -3.58 -17.60
N ARG A 161 -7.32 -4.68 -18.30
CA ARG A 161 -8.43 -4.88 -19.27
C ARG A 161 -9.45 -5.83 -18.67
N THR A 162 -10.72 -5.46 -18.70
CA THR A 162 -11.81 -6.28 -18.17
C THR A 162 -13.12 -5.97 -18.88
N ALA A 163 -13.98 -6.99 -19.03
CA ALA A 163 -15.34 -6.82 -19.53
C ALA A 163 -16.30 -6.34 -18.42
N ASP A 164 -15.88 -6.40 -17.16
CA ASP A 164 -16.66 -5.96 -16.02
C ASP A 164 -16.68 -4.42 -15.92
N ALA A 165 -17.83 -3.83 -16.28
CA ALA A 165 -18.06 -2.39 -16.25
C ALA A 165 -18.03 -1.78 -14.83
N ASP A 166 -18.20 -2.60 -13.78
CA ASP A 166 -18.11 -2.15 -12.39
C ASP A 166 -16.65 -1.98 -11.96
N ILE A 167 -15.74 -2.70 -12.62
CA ILE A 167 -14.29 -2.58 -12.44
C ILE A 167 -13.71 -1.53 -13.38
N ALA A 168 -14.08 -1.53 -14.66
CA ALA A 168 -13.62 -0.58 -15.68
C ALA A 168 -14.75 -0.15 -16.60
N ALA A 169 -15.16 1.12 -16.53
CA ALA A 169 -16.30 1.63 -17.29
C ALA A 169 -16.03 1.69 -18.79
N THR A 170 -14.78 1.93 -19.19
CA THR A 170 -14.36 1.94 -20.61
C THR A 170 -13.73 0.61 -21.04
N GLY A 171 -13.75 -0.42 -20.17
CA GLY A 171 -13.14 -1.72 -20.41
C GLY A 171 -11.62 -1.77 -20.21
N ALA A 172 -10.97 -0.64 -19.97
CA ALA A 172 -9.54 -0.57 -19.67
C ALA A 172 -9.21 0.53 -18.64
N ARG A 173 -8.28 0.24 -17.72
CA ARG A 173 -7.82 1.18 -16.67
C ARG A 173 -6.31 1.22 -16.57
N LEU A 174 -5.76 2.41 -16.44
CA LEU A 174 -4.31 2.64 -16.38
C LEU A 174 -3.80 2.52 -14.95
N GLY A 175 -2.86 1.60 -14.72
CA GLY A 175 -2.11 1.43 -13.47
C GLY A 175 -0.62 1.74 -13.58
N GLY A 176 -0.07 1.80 -14.79
CA GLY A 176 1.36 2.08 -15.04
C GLY A 176 2.28 1.07 -14.33
N LEU A 177 3.47 1.52 -13.94
CA LEU A 177 4.44 0.69 -13.20
C LEU A 177 3.93 0.22 -11.83
N LEU A 178 2.94 0.92 -11.24
CA LEU A 178 2.33 0.48 -9.99
C LEU A 178 1.37 -0.69 -10.18
N GLN A 179 0.94 -0.97 -11.42
CA GLN A 179 0.03 -2.07 -11.80
C GLN A 179 -1.32 -2.06 -11.05
N TYR A 180 -1.62 -0.98 -10.32
CA TYR A 180 -2.83 -0.84 -9.51
C TYR A 180 -3.47 0.54 -9.75
N PRO A 181 -4.53 0.62 -10.57
CA PRO A 181 -5.10 1.87 -11.04
C PRO A 181 -5.49 2.85 -9.92
N ASN A 182 -6.00 2.38 -8.78
CA ASN A 182 -6.48 3.28 -7.74
C ASN A 182 -5.37 4.10 -7.09
N VAL A 183 -4.31 3.41 -6.63
CA VAL A 183 -3.13 4.05 -6.02
C VAL A 183 -2.38 4.88 -7.05
N PHE A 184 -2.28 4.40 -8.30
CA PHE A 184 -1.71 5.17 -9.40
C PHE A 184 -2.46 6.49 -9.60
N GLY A 185 -3.79 6.46 -9.69
CA GLY A 185 -4.62 7.67 -9.78
C GLY A 185 -4.36 8.64 -8.63
N ALA A 186 -4.33 8.15 -7.38
CA ALA A 186 -4.08 8.99 -6.20
C ALA A 186 -2.68 9.66 -6.23
N VAL A 187 -1.66 8.92 -6.66
CA VAL A 187 -0.30 9.44 -6.83
C VAL A 187 -0.24 10.49 -7.95
N MET A 188 -0.93 10.26 -9.08
CA MET A 188 -1.04 11.24 -10.17
C MET A 188 -1.77 12.50 -9.73
N ALA A 189 -2.86 12.38 -8.96
CA ALA A 189 -3.55 13.51 -8.35
C ALA A 189 -2.63 14.31 -7.41
N ALA A 190 -1.83 13.62 -6.58
CA ALA A 190 -0.88 14.27 -5.70
C ALA A 190 0.18 15.07 -6.48
N PHE A 191 0.79 14.49 -7.52
CA PHE A 191 1.74 15.20 -8.39
C PHE A 191 1.09 16.39 -9.12
N GLY A 192 -0.08 16.17 -9.74
CA GLY A 192 -0.80 17.19 -10.49
C GLY A 192 -1.20 18.39 -9.62
N LEU A 193 -1.83 18.15 -8.46
CA LEU A 193 -2.26 19.22 -7.54
C LEU A 193 -1.08 19.95 -6.91
N GLN A 194 0.03 19.25 -6.63
CA GLN A 194 1.27 19.88 -6.18
C GLN A 194 1.76 20.90 -7.23
N GLN A 195 1.86 20.50 -8.50
CA GLN A 195 2.36 21.35 -9.58
C GLN A 195 1.40 22.51 -9.86
N LEU A 196 0.10 22.23 -9.94
CA LEU A 196 -0.95 23.23 -10.14
C LEU A 196 -0.93 24.30 -9.04
N SER A 197 -0.78 23.87 -7.78
CA SER A 197 -0.70 24.79 -6.64
C SER A 197 0.56 25.65 -6.68
N LYS A 198 1.70 25.09 -7.10
CA LYS A 198 2.94 25.88 -7.29
C LYS A 198 2.75 26.91 -8.40
N LEU A 199 2.19 26.52 -9.55
CA LEU A 199 1.97 27.42 -10.68
C LEU A 199 1.03 28.55 -10.30
N ALA A 200 -0.11 28.25 -9.67
CA ALA A 200 -1.08 29.27 -9.25
C ALA A 200 -0.53 30.24 -8.19
N ALA A 201 0.29 29.74 -7.25
CA ALA A 201 0.91 30.55 -6.21
C ALA A 201 2.08 31.42 -6.72
N SER A 202 2.77 30.96 -7.77
CA SER A 202 3.90 31.67 -8.38
C SER A 202 3.36 32.72 -9.35
N ALA A 203 3.68 34.00 -9.19
CA ALA A 203 3.43 35.01 -10.22
C ALA A 203 4.42 34.87 -11.40
N ALA A 204 4.61 33.65 -11.91
CA ALA A 204 5.68 33.28 -12.82
C ALA A 204 5.29 33.55 -14.29
N GLY A 205 5.07 34.83 -14.59
CA GLY A 205 4.95 35.35 -15.95
C GLY A 205 5.87 36.56 -16.22
N ARG A 206 6.77 36.92 -15.30
CA ARG A 206 7.65 38.09 -15.45
C ARG A 206 9.09 37.76 -15.05
N GLY A 207 9.93 37.35 -16.01
CA GLY A 207 11.41 37.29 -15.88
C GLY A 207 12.10 35.98 -16.33
N ARG A 208 13.43 35.91 -16.11
CA ARG A 208 14.44 34.89 -16.53
C ARG A 208 14.16 33.41 -16.18
N ALA A 209 12.95 33.03 -15.75
CA ALA A 209 12.58 31.68 -15.29
C ALA A 209 11.58 30.94 -16.21
N GLY A 210 11.43 31.38 -17.47
CA GLY A 210 10.43 30.86 -18.42
C GLY A 210 10.46 29.35 -18.65
N TRP A 211 11.66 28.74 -18.70
CA TRP A 211 11.78 27.29 -18.93
C TRP A 211 11.26 26.44 -17.75
N ARG A 212 11.37 26.93 -16.50
CA ARG A 212 10.88 26.19 -15.32
C ARG A 212 9.36 26.24 -15.24
N TYR A 213 8.78 27.38 -15.61
CA TYR A 213 7.35 27.52 -15.79
C TYR A 213 6.86 26.57 -16.89
N ALA A 214 7.52 26.55 -18.05
CA ALA A 214 7.21 25.64 -19.14
C ALA A 214 7.28 24.17 -18.71
N LEU A 215 8.33 23.74 -18.00
CA LEU A 215 8.44 22.35 -17.51
C LEU A 215 7.30 21.96 -16.55
N HIS A 216 6.93 22.84 -15.61
CA HIS A 216 5.83 22.57 -14.70
C HIS A 216 4.47 22.54 -15.42
N THR A 217 4.28 23.39 -16.42
CA THR A 217 3.06 23.40 -17.23
C THR A 217 2.96 22.17 -18.13
N LEU A 218 4.07 21.75 -18.75
CA LEU A 218 4.13 20.55 -19.58
C LEU A 218 3.87 19.27 -18.75
N GLY A 219 4.36 19.24 -17.50
CA GLY A 219 4.13 18.11 -16.60
C GLY A 219 2.67 17.92 -16.18
N LEU A 220 1.85 18.98 -16.14
CA LEU A 220 0.46 18.89 -15.70
C LEU A 220 -0.43 18.02 -16.58
N LEU A 221 -0.25 18.07 -17.90
CA LEU A 221 -1.08 17.32 -18.84
C LEU A 221 -0.96 15.80 -18.61
N PRO A 222 0.26 15.19 -18.57
CA PRO A 222 0.41 13.78 -18.23
C PRO A 222 -0.21 13.37 -16.90
N PHE A 223 -0.05 14.16 -15.83
CA PHE A 223 -0.64 13.80 -14.52
C PHE A 223 -2.17 13.81 -14.55
N ALA A 224 -2.77 14.83 -15.16
CA ALA A 224 -4.22 14.92 -15.28
C ALA A 224 -4.77 13.79 -16.17
N LEU A 225 -4.08 13.48 -17.26
CA LEU A 225 -4.45 12.40 -18.18
C LEU A 225 -4.37 11.04 -17.49
N CYS A 226 -3.26 10.75 -16.81
CA CYS A 226 -3.09 9.50 -16.06
C CYS A 226 -4.08 9.35 -14.90
N LEU A 227 -4.41 10.42 -14.18
CA LEU A 227 -5.48 10.42 -13.17
C LEU A 227 -6.82 10.01 -13.81
N MET A 228 -7.19 10.63 -14.93
CA MET A 228 -8.44 10.33 -15.62
C MET A 228 -8.48 8.88 -16.14
N LEU A 229 -7.42 8.42 -16.81
CA LEU A 229 -7.34 7.07 -17.39
C LEU A 229 -7.21 5.96 -16.34
N SER A 230 -6.91 6.30 -15.08
CA SER A 230 -6.95 5.33 -13.98
C SER A 230 -8.37 4.89 -13.62
N GLU A 231 -9.39 5.67 -14.01
CA GLU A 231 -10.80 5.55 -13.60
C GLU A 231 -11.00 5.40 -12.07
N SER A 232 -10.04 5.86 -11.27
CA SER A 232 -10.13 5.76 -9.81
C SER A 232 -11.10 6.80 -9.25
N ARG A 233 -12.32 6.35 -8.93
CA ARG A 233 -13.36 7.19 -8.30
C ARG A 233 -12.89 7.75 -6.95
N GLY A 234 -12.22 6.91 -6.14
CA GLY A 234 -11.61 7.32 -4.87
C GLY A 234 -10.55 8.41 -5.04
N ALA A 235 -9.66 8.25 -6.02
CA ALA A 235 -8.66 9.28 -6.31
C ALA A 235 -9.29 10.58 -6.82
N GLY A 236 -10.35 10.50 -7.64
CA GLY A 236 -11.08 11.68 -8.12
C GLY A 236 -11.74 12.48 -6.98
N ILE A 237 -12.45 11.81 -6.07
CA ILE A 237 -13.08 12.43 -4.90
C ILE A 237 -12.02 13.10 -4.02
N VAL A 238 -10.95 12.37 -3.70
CA VAL A 238 -9.89 12.87 -2.84
C VAL A 238 -9.09 14.00 -3.54
N ALA A 239 -8.92 13.95 -4.86
CA ALA A 239 -8.35 15.04 -5.65
C ALA A 239 -9.20 16.32 -5.57
N ALA A 240 -10.54 16.20 -5.58
CA ALA A 240 -11.42 17.35 -5.38
C ALA A 240 -11.25 17.96 -3.98
N VAL A 241 -11.12 17.14 -2.94
CA VAL A 241 -10.79 17.60 -1.57
C VAL A 241 -9.41 18.28 -1.54
N GLY A 242 -8.41 17.69 -2.19
CA GLY A 242 -7.07 18.28 -2.33
C GLY A 242 -7.08 19.62 -3.08
N TRP A 243 -7.89 19.77 -4.12
CA TRP A 243 -8.11 21.02 -4.84
C TRP A 243 -8.78 22.08 -3.95
N GLY A 244 -9.79 21.70 -3.17
CA GLY A 244 -10.40 22.57 -2.17
C GLY A 244 -9.38 23.07 -1.14
N CYS A 245 -8.51 22.17 -0.67
CA CYS A 245 -7.35 22.54 0.17
C CYS A 245 -6.44 23.54 -0.56
N ALA A 246 -6.11 23.32 -1.84
CA ALA A 246 -5.30 24.26 -2.61
C ALA A 246 -5.92 25.67 -2.65
N LEU A 247 -7.23 25.75 -2.90
CA LEU A 247 -7.97 27.01 -2.97
C LEU A 247 -7.94 27.77 -1.63
N LEU A 248 -8.13 27.07 -0.52
CA LEU A 248 -8.07 27.64 0.83
C LEU A 248 -6.66 28.13 1.20
N GLN A 249 -5.62 27.46 0.68
CA GLN A 249 -4.22 27.78 0.94
C GLN A 249 -3.73 29.02 0.16
N MET A 250 -4.42 29.41 -0.93
CA MET A 250 -4.03 30.59 -1.71
C MET A 250 -4.28 31.90 -0.93
N ARG A 251 -3.25 32.74 -0.82
CA ARG A 251 -3.30 34.01 -0.06
C ARG A 251 -4.09 35.12 -0.76
N THR A 252 -3.99 35.21 -2.07
CA THR A 252 -4.53 36.33 -2.85
C THR A 252 -5.69 35.89 -3.73
N ALA A 253 -6.64 36.79 -3.98
CA ALA A 253 -7.73 36.54 -4.93
C ALA A 253 -7.19 36.20 -6.33
N ARG A 254 -6.07 36.83 -6.74
CA ARG A 254 -5.38 36.53 -8.00
C ARG A 254 -4.87 35.08 -8.05
N ALA A 255 -4.25 34.58 -6.99
CA ALA A 255 -3.78 33.20 -6.94
C ALA A 255 -4.94 32.19 -6.92
N LYS A 256 -6.06 32.53 -6.26
CA LYS A 256 -7.30 31.73 -6.32
C LYS A 256 -7.88 31.69 -7.74
N LEU A 257 -7.94 32.83 -8.42
CA LEU A 257 -8.42 32.92 -9.80
C LEU A 257 -7.50 32.16 -10.76
N ARG A 258 -6.17 32.27 -10.60
CA ARG A 258 -5.20 31.45 -11.35
C ARG A 258 -5.44 29.97 -11.14
N LEU A 259 -5.64 29.53 -9.90
CA LEU A 259 -5.90 28.13 -9.60
C LEU A 259 -7.12 27.62 -10.37
N VAL A 260 -8.23 28.37 -10.34
CA VAL A 260 -9.46 28.02 -11.07
C VAL A 260 -9.20 27.98 -12.58
N LEU A 261 -8.65 29.06 -13.17
CA LEU A 261 -8.46 29.14 -14.62
C LEU A 261 -7.43 28.11 -15.13
N TYR A 262 -6.35 27.85 -14.40
CA TYR A 262 -5.40 26.81 -14.75
C TYR A 262 -6.02 25.40 -14.64
N THR A 263 -6.91 25.17 -13.67
CA THR A 263 -7.67 23.91 -13.59
C THR A 263 -8.55 23.72 -14.83
N VAL A 264 -9.25 24.77 -15.25
CA VAL A 264 -10.07 24.75 -16.48
C VAL A 264 -9.20 24.53 -17.71
N ALA A 265 -8.06 25.22 -17.83
CA ALA A 265 -7.12 25.04 -18.93
C ALA A 265 -6.59 23.60 -19.01
N THR A 266 -6.22 23.02 -17.87
CA THR A 266 -5.80 21.61 -17.79
C THR A 266 -6.94 20.68 -18.19
N ALA A 267 -8.16 20.87 -17.68
CA ALA A 267 -9.30 20.04 -18.07
C ALA A 267 -9.63 20.14 -19.57
N ALA A 268 -9.59 21.33 -20.14
CA ALA A 268 -9.84 21.56 -21.57
C ALA A 268 -8.82 20.85 -22.47
N ALA A 269 -7.55 20.78 -22.06
CA ALA A 269 -6.51 20.05 -22.79
C ALA A 269 -6.57 18.54 -22.56
N THR A 270 -6.91 18.08 -21.35
CA THR A 270 -6.85 16.67 -20.96
C THR A 270 -8.10 15.88 -21.34
N VAL A 271 -9.31 16.40 -21.10
CA VAL A 271 -10.56 15.62 -21.21
C VAL A 271 -10.79 15.07 -22.63
N PRO A 272 -10.67 15.87 -23.71
CA PRO A 272 -10.90 15.35 -25.06
C PRO A 272 -9.92 14.22 -25.44
N LEU A 273 -8.64 14.37 -25.06
CA LEU A 273 -7.62 13.35 -25.28
C LEU A 273 -7.91 12.10 -24.44
N GLY A 274 -8.26 12.27 -23.17
CA GLY A 274 -8.58 11.14 -22.28
C GLY A 274 -9.79 10.33 -22.75
N ILE A 275 -10.84 10.98 -23.25
CA ILE A 275 -12.01 10.30 -23.81
C ILE A 275 -11.59 9.42 -25.00
N ARG A 276 -10.82 9.99 -25.94
CA ARG A 276 -10.36 9.24 -27.13
C ARG A 276 -9.47 8.06 -26.76
N LEU A 277 -8.53 8.24 -25.83
CA LEU A 277 -7.67 7.16 -25.36
C LEU A 277 -8.45 6.05 -24.65
N ALA A 278 -9.45 6.42 -23.85
CA ALA A 278 -10.28 5.45 -23.14
C ALA A 278 -11.22 4.69 -24.10
N GLN A 279 -11.82 5.37 -25.09
CA GLN A 279 -12.61 4.74 -26.16
C GLN A 279 -11.78 3.76 -27.01
N ALA A 280 -10.49 4.05 -27.22
CA ALA A 280 -9.55 3.14 -27.85
C ALA A 280 -9.11 1.97 -26.93
N GLY A 281 -9.73 1.81 -25.76
CA GLY A 281 -9.36 0.80 -24.77
C GLY A 281 -7.90 0.92 -24.34
N LEU A 282 -7.33 2.13 -24.29
CA LEU A 282 -5.91 2.39 -23.99
C LEU A 282 -4.94 1.66 -24.95
N ALA A 283 -5.36 1.39 -26.18
CA ALA A 283 -4.53 0.89 -27.28
C ALA A 283 -4.82 1.68 -28.58
N PRO A 284 -4.59 2.99 -28.59
CA PRO A 284 -4.89 3.83 -29.74
C PRO A 284 -3.89 3.61 -30.89
N PRO A 285 -4.25 3.98 -32.14
CA PRO A 285 -3.29 4.04 -33.24
C PRO A 285 -2.20 5.06 -32.93
N LEU A 286 -0.92 4.66 -33.06
CA LEU A 286 0.23 5.40 -32.55
C LEU A 286 0.33 6.83 -33.10
N TYR A 287 0.50 6.98 -34.41
CA TYR A 287 0.79 8.27 -35.05
C TYR A 287 -0.26 9.36 -34.81
N PRO A 288 -1.56 9.17 -35.12
CA PRO A 288 -2.56 10.23 -34.91
C PRO A 288 -2.67 10.59 -33.42
N SER A 289 -2.57 9.61 -32.54
CA SER A 289 -2.77 9.81 -31.10
C SER A 289 -1.55 10.46 -30.44
N LEU A 290 -0.34 10.28 -30.99
CA LEU A 290 0.85 10.98 -30.55
C LEU A 290 0.79 12.46 -30.97
N LEU A 291 0.29 12.76 -32.17
CA LEU A 291 0.03 14.13 -32.61
C LEU A 291 -1.00 14.82 -31.69
N GLU A 292 -2.04 14.11 -31.25
CA GLU A 292 -3.00 14.63 -30.27
C GLU A 292 -2.36 14.92 -28.91
N LEU A 293 -1.46 14.04 -28.42
CA LEU A 293 -0.72 14.29 -27.18
C LEU A 293 0.17 15.52 -27.29
N VAL A 294 0.94 15.62 -28.37
CA VAL A 294 1.80 16.79 -28.65
C VAL A 294 0.95 18.06 -28.77
N SER A 295 -0.20 17.99 -29.44
CA SER A 295 -1.15 19.10 -29.53
C SER A 295 -1.61 19.53 -28.14
N GLY A 296 -1.99 18.59 -27.28
CA GLY A 296 -2.37 18.87 -25.89
C GLY A 296 -1.24 19.54 -25.09
N LEU A 297 0.00 19.07 -25.27
CA LEU A 297 1.19 19.65 -24.62
C LEU A 297 1.49 21.08 -25.09
N CYS A 298 1.13 21.43 -26.34
CA CYS A 298 1.25 22.79 -26.87
C CYS A 298 0.06 23.69 -26.45
N ILE A 299 -1.16 23.14 -26.46
CA ILE A 299 -2.40 23.86 -26.13
C ILE A 299 -2.41 24.29 -24.66
N LEU A 300 -1.97 23.42 -23.73
CA LEU A 300 -2.06 23.72 -22.31
C LEU A 300 -1.27 24.99 -21.90
N PRO A 301 0.03 25.15 -22.24
CA PRO A 301 0.76 26.39 -22.02
C PRO A 301 0.09 27.61 -22.64
N LEU A 302 -0.46 27.48 -23.85
CA LEU A 302 -1.19 28.55 -24.53
C LEU A 302 -2.41 28.98 -23.72
N LEU A 303 -3.25 28.04 -23.29
CA LEU A 303 -4.45 28.33 -22.48
C LEU A 303 -4.09 28.97 -21.12
N MET A 304 -3.03 28.50 -20.46
CA MET A 304 -2.55 29.10 -19.22
C MET A 304 -2.01 30.52 -19.42
N TRP A 305 -1.30 30.76 -20.54
CA TRP A 305 -0.85 32.10 -20.90
C TRP A 305 -2.03 33.04 -21.19
N LEU A 306 -3.06 32.58 -21.93
CA LEU A 306 -4.31 33.34 -22.12
C LEU A 306 -4.97 33.66 -20.78
N ALA A 307 -5.05 32.70 -19.86
CA ALA A 307 -5.60 32.90 -18.52
C ALA A 307 -4.86 34.00 -17.75
N ASP A 308 -3.52 34.02 -17.79
CA ASP A 308 -2.75 35.11 -17.19
C ASP A 308 -2.99 36.46 -17.87
N ARG A 309 -3.16 36.50 -19.19
CA ARG A 309 -3.51 37.75 -19.92
C ARG A 309 -4.87 38.27 -19.53
N LEU A 310 -5.87 37.40 -19.38
CA LEU A 310 -7.21 37.76 -18.91
C LEU A 310 -7.17 38.34 -17.49
N ILE A 311 -6.43 37.71 -16.58
CA ILE A 311 -6.24 38.21 -15.21
C ILE A 311 -5.56 39.59 -15.22
N ASP A 312 -4.49 39.75 -15.99
CA ASP A 312 -3.74 41.01 -16.08
C ASP A 312 -4.54 42.14 -16.75
N TRP A 313 -5.38 41.82 -17.75
CA TRP A 313 -6.31 42.76 -18.37
C TRP A 313 -7.35 43.26 -17.37
N GLN A 314 -8.00 42.35 -16.62
CA GLN A 314 -8.98 42.71 -15.60
C GLN A 314 -8.39 43.62 -14.50
N VAL A 315 -7.17 43.33 -14.07
CA VAL A 315 -6.45 44.16 -13.08
C VAL A 315 -6.18 45.56 -13.63
N ARG A 316 -5.86 45.69 -14.92
CA ARG A 316 -5.56 46.98 -15.57
C ARG A 316 -6.80 47.79 -15.92
N ALA A 317 -7.90 47.14 -16.30
CA ALA A 317 -9.18 47.77 -16.66
C ALA A 317 -9.91 48.47 -15.48
N GLY A 318 -9.29 48.58 -14.29
CA GLY A 318 -9.81 49.41 -13.20
C GLY A 318 -11.07 48.89 -12.50
N ILE A 319 -11.56 47.70 -12.86
CA ILE A 319 -12.75 47.07 -12.24
C ILE A 319 -12.58 46.89 -10.71
N SER A 320 -11.33 46.87 -10.20
CA SER A 320 -11.04 46.79 -8.77
C SER A 320 -10.84 48.13 -8.04
N LYS A 321 -10.90 49.28 -8.74
CA LYS A 321 -10.67 50.61 -8.13
C LYS A 321 -11.93 51.29 -7.60
N ARG A 322 -13.14 50.77 -7.87
CA ARG A 322 -14.34 51.23 -7.14
C ARG A 322 -14.38 50.59 -5.75
N ARG A 323 -13.91 51.38 -4.79
CA ARG A 323 -13.89 51.17 -3.33
C ARG A 323 -15.27 50.74 -2.81
N GLY A 324 -15.29 49.62 -2.08
CA GLY A 324 -16.43 49.19 -1.27
C GLY A 324 -16.34 47.70 -0.98
N ARG A 325 -15.87 47.35 0.23
CA ARG A 325 -15.85 46.02 0.88
C ARG A 325 -16.38 44.83 0.04
N GLY A 326 -15.46 43.99 -0.44
CA GLY A 326 -15.68 42.54 -0.55
C GLY A 326 -16.68 41.99 -1.57
N GLY A 327 -17.30 42.76 -2.47
CA GLY A 327 -18.34 42.23 -3.39
C GLY A 327 -17.86 41.84 -4.81
N GLY A 328 -17.08 42.70 -5.49
CA GLY A 328 -16.81 42.56 -6.93
C GLY A 328 -15.95 41.37 -7.36
N ASN A 329 -15.06 40.89 -6.48
CA ASN A 329 -14.28 39.68 -6.74
C ASN A 329 -15.14 38.41 -6.67
N HIS A 330 -16.28 38.44 -5.95
CA HIS A 330 -17.16 37.29 -5.81
C HIS A 330 -18.03 37.10 -7.05
N LEU A 331 -18.49 38.17 -7.69
CA LEU A 331 -19.24 38.08 -8.95
C LEU A 331 -18.37 37.53 -10.10
N LEU A 332 -17.08 37.87 -10.13
CA LEU A 332 -16.12 37.37 -11.11
C LEU A 332 -15.59 35.97 -10.77
N LEU A 333 -15.40 35.65 -9.48
CA LEU A 333 -15.20 34.26 -9.06
C LEU A 333 -16.42 33.43 -9.39
N LEU A 334 -17.63 33.93 -9.17
CA LEU A 334 -18.88 33.28 -9.53
C LEU A 334 -19.01 33.18 -11.04
N ALA A 335 -18.65 34.20 -11.83
CA ALA A 335 -18.73 34.14 -13.29
C ALA A 335 -17.65 33.25 -13.90
N ALA A 336 -16.43 33.22 -13.34
CA ALA A 336 -15.37 32.30 -13.74
C ALA A 336 -15.64 30.87 -13.27
N LEU A 337 -16.25 30.71 -12.09
CA LEU A 337 -16.77 29.43 -11.58
C LEU A 337 -17.97 28.99 -12.42
N LEU A 338 -18.86 29.89 -12.83
CA LEU A 338 -20.01 29.62 -13.68
C LEU A 338 -19.55 29.31 -15.10
N LEU A 339 -18.54 29.99 -15.65
CA LEU A 339 -17.91 29.66 -16.93
C LEU A 339 -17.10 28.37 -16.84
N ALA A 340 -16.43 28.10 -15.72
CA ALA A 340 -15.77 26.83 -15.47
C ALA A 340 -16.80 25.71 -15.34
N ILE A 341 -17.91 25.93 -14.63
CA ILE A 341 -19.05 25.01 -14.48
C ILE A 341 -19.77 24.84 -15.81
N LEU A 342 -19.98 25.88 -16.60
CA LEU A 342 -20.62 25.85 -17.91
C LEU A 342 -19.71 25.22 -18.97
N ALA A 343 -18.39 25.41 -18.89
CA ALA A 343 -17.41 24.68 -19.68
C ALA A 343 -17.35 23.20 -19.23
N LEU A 344 -17.34 22.94 -17.92
CA LEU A 344 -17.47 21.60 -17.33
C LEU A 344 -18.82 20.96 -17.58
N ALA A 345 -19.89 21.73 -17.84
CA ALA A 345 -21.25 21.26 -18.13
C ALA A 345 -21.57 21.25 -19.62
N ALA A 346 -20.82 21.96 -20.47
CA ALA A 346 -20.84 21.84 -21.92
C ALA A 346 -19.96 20.67 -22.34
N CYS A 347 -18.72 20.62 -21.84
CA CYS A 347 -17.95 19.37 -21.78
C CYS A 347 -18.75 18.32 -21.04
N GLY A 348 -19.48 18.67 -19.97
CA GLY A 348 -20.29 17.80 -19.14
C GLY A 348 -21.62 17.35 -19.73
N ARG A 349 -22.16 18.00 -20.75
CA ARG A 349 -23.35 17.54 -21.52
C ARG A 349 -22.90 16.67 -22.68
N GLY A 350 -21.73 16.95 -23.26
CA GLY A 350 -21.00 15.98 -24.09
C GLY A 350 -20.56 14.76 -23.28
N LEU A 351 -20.06 14.97 -22.06
CA LEU A 351 -19.66 13.96 -21.09
C LEU A 351 -20.89 13.25 -20.57
N LEU A 352 -21.98 13.89 -20.13
CA LEU A 352 -23.23 13.23 -19.72
C LEU A 352 -23.87 12.46 -20.87
N GLY A 353 -23.79 12.98 -22.11
CA GLY A 353 -24.22 12.29 -23.33
C GLY A 353 -23.37 11.07 -23.67
N LEU A 354 -22.08 11.06 -23.29
CA LEU A 354 -21.16 9.93 -23.40
C LEU A 354 -21.13 9.02 -22.14
N VAL A 355 -21.48 9.53 -20.97
CA VAL A 355 -21.42 8.89 -19.64
C VAL A 355 -22.69 8.09 -19.36
N ARG A 356 -23.83 8.48 -19.96
CA ARG A 356 -25.07 7.71 -19.93
C ARG A 356 -24.93 6.32 -20.54
N PRO A 357 -24.32 6.13 -21.74
CA PRO A 357 -24.04 4.81 -22.27
C PRO A 357 -22.86 4.08 -21.60
N LEU A 358 -21.99 4.78 -20.84
CA LEU A 358 -20.82 4.21 -20.14
C LEU A 358 -21.09 3.72 -18.69
N GLY A 359 -22.31 3.85 -18.16
CA GLY A 359 -22.69 3.25 -16.85
C GLY A 359 -22.01 3.82 -15.59
N LEU A 360 -21.15 4.84 -15.72
CA LEU A 360 -20.29 5.41 -14.67
C LEU A 360 -21.03 5.95 -13.42
N TRP A 361 -22.31 6.30 -13.55
CA TRP A 361 -23.14 6.79 -12.43
C TRP A 361 -24.14 5.76 -11.89
N GLN A 362 -24.58 4.78 -12.70
CA GLN A 362 -25.71 3.91 -12.35
C GLN A 362 -25.31 2.54 -11.79
N ARG A 363 -24.03 2.13 -11.86
CA ARG A 363 -23.59 0.77 -11.50
C ARG A 363 -22.47 0.72 -10.45
N GLY A 364 -22.39 1.71 -9.57
CA GLY A 364 -21.36 1.76 -8.51
C GLY A 364 -21.65 0.95 -7.24
N GLY A 365 -22.83 0.31 -7.12
CA GLY A 365 -23.25 -0.38 -5.90
C GLY A 365 -22.38 -1.59 -5.57
N ALA A 366 -22.06 -2.41 -6.57
CA ALA A 366 -21.42 -3.71 -6.37
C ALA A 366 -20.03 -3.63 -5.70
N THR A 367 -19.19 -2.63 -6.01
CA THR A 367 -17.85 -2.47 -5.41
C THR A 367 -17.87 -1.82 -4.02
N TRP A 368 -18.85 -0.97 -3.73
CA TRP A 368 -18.98 -0.33 -2.42
C TRP A 368 -19.68 -1.24 -1.40
N GLU A 369 -20.78 -1.89 -1.78
CA GLU A 369 -21.47 -2.90 -0.97
C GLU A 369 -20.53 -4.05 -0.60
N SER A 370 -19.70 -4.46 -1.57
CA SER A 370 -18.58 -5.39 -1.41
C SER A 370 -17.63 -5.02 -0.27
N ARG A 371 -17.27 -3.75 -0.14
CA ARG A 371 -16.36 -3.24 0.91
C ARG A 371 -17.05 -3.10 2.25
N LEU A 372 -18.35 -2.77 2.28
CA LEU A 372 -19.13 -2.65 3.52
C LEU A 372 -19.20 -3.97 4.29
N VAL A 373 -19.39 -5.10 3.59
CA VAL A 373 -19.36 -6.43 4.23
C VAL A 373 -17.99 -6.70 4.86
N MET A 374 -16.91 -6.41 4.14
CA MET A 374 -15.54 -6.54 4.68
C MET A 374 -15.32 -5.62 5.89
N TYR A 375 -15.81 -4.38 5.84
CA TYR A 375 -15.68 -3.41 6.94
C TYR A 375 -16.46 -3.85 8.18
N ARG A 376 -17.65 -4.44 8.00
CA ARG A 376 -18.42 -5.04 9.10
C ARG A 376 -17.66 -6.19 9.76
N ASP A 377 -17.11 -7.09 8.97
CA ASP A 377 -16.38 -8.25 9.49
C ASP A 377 -15.04 -7.82 10.12
N ALA A 378 -14.38 -6.80 9.58
CA ALA A 378 -13.22 -6.16 10.19
C ALA A 378 -13.58 -5.48 11.53
N TRP A 379 -14.73 -4.84 11.63
CA TRP A 379 -15.16 -4.22 12.89
C TRP A 379 -15.36 -5.26 14.00
N ARG A 380 -16.03 -6.38 13.69
CA ARG A 380 -16.17 -7.52 14.62
C ARG A 380 -14.82 -8.11 15.05
N LEU A 381 -13.85 -8.12 14.14
CA LEU A 381 -12.50 -8.58 14.46
C LEU A 381 -11.75 -7.58 15.37
N MET A 382 -11.96 -6.27 15.18
CA MET A 382 -11.38 -5.22 16.02
C MET A 382 -11.85 -5.34 17.48
N GLU A 383 -13.11 -5.71 17.71
CA GLU A 383 -13.69 -5.89 19.05
C GLU A 383 -12.94 -6.92 19.92
N GLN A 384 -12.18 -7.84 19.31
CA GLN A 384 -11.37 -8.83 20.03
C GLN A 384 -10.10 -8.24 20.65
N ALA A 385 -9.57 -7.15 20.09
CA ALA A 385 -8.35 -6.50 20.56
C ALA A 385 -8.39 -4.98 20.29
N PRO A 386 -9.35 -4.24 20.88
CA PRO A 386 -9.68 -2.88 20.44
C PRO A 386 -8.57 -1.86 20.69
N TRP A 387 -7.76 -2.04 21.75
CA TRP A 387 -6.72 -1.10 22.14
C TRP A 387 -5.34 -1.47 21.61
N TRP A 388 -4.98 -2.75 21.74
CA TRP A 388 -3.64 -3.25 21.43
C TRP A 388 -3.52 -3.76 19.99
N GLY A 389 -4.58 -4.29 19.39
CA GLY A 389 -4.48 -5.02 18.12
C GLY A 389 -3.78 -6.38 18.26
N GLN A 390 -3.50 -7.03 17.14
CA GLN A 390 -3.03 -8.43 17.10
C GLN A 390 -1.73 -8.64 16.29
N GLY A 391 -1.00 -7.57 15.98
CA GLY A 391 0.26 -7.60 15.22
C GLY A 391 0.09 -7.22 13.75
N GLY A 392 1.10 -7.40 12.92
CA GLY A 392 1.04 -7.05 11.49
C GLY A 392 0.18 -8.01 10.67
N GLY A 393 -0.55 -7.46 9.69
CA GLY A 393 -1.22 -8.25 8.66
C GLY A 393 -2.41 -9.06 9.15
N VAL A 394 -3.09 -8.61 10.21
CA VAL A 394 -4.18 -9.34 10.88
C VAL A 394 -5.26 -9.72 9.88
N TRP A 395 -5.78 -8.77 9.10
CA TRP A 395 -6.80 -9.04 8.10
C TRP A 395 -6.38 -10.14 7.13
N ARG A 396 -5.19 -10.04 6.54
CA ARG A 396 -4.69 -11.03 5.57
C ARG A 396 -4.60 -12.44 6.15
N SER A 397 -4.28 -12.54 7.43
CA SER A 397 -4.11 -13.81 8.13
C SER A 397 -5.44 -14.45 8.54
N VAL A 398 -6.47 -13.66 8.87
CA VAL A 398 -7.73 -14.21 9.43
C VAL A 398 -9.01 -13.87 8.67
N TYR A 399 -8.97 -13.07 7.58
CA TYR A 399 -10.20 -12.70 6.86
C TYR A 399 -11.03 -13.92 6.46
N ARG A 400 -10.37 -15.04 6.13
CA ARG A 400 -11.05 -16.27 5.73
C ARG A 400 -11.81 -16.94 6.88
N SER A 401 -11.43 -16.72 8.13
CA SER A 401 -12.14 -17.26 9.29
C SER A 401 -13.24 -16.33 9.81
N VAL A 402 -13.21 -15.04 9.46
CA VAL A 402 -14.18 -14.04 9.96
C VAL A 402 -15.22 -13.59 8.93
N GLN A 403 -14.98 -13.90 7.66
CA GLN A 403 -15.88 -13.57 6.56
C GLN A 403 -17.30 -14.09 6.81
N SER A 404 -18.27 -13.20 6.68
CA SER A 404 -19.71 -13.49 6.81
C SER A 404 -20.33 -13.98 5.51
N ALA A 405 -19.63 -13.82 4.38
CA ALA A 405 -19.98 -14.34 3.07
C ALA A 405 -18.68 -14.71 2.31
N PRO A 406 -18.72 -15.63 1.34
CA PRO A 406 -17.55 -16.08 0.57
C PRO A 406 -16.99 -15.04 -0.42
N TYR A 407 -16.62 -13.87 0.08
CA TYR A 407 -15.96 -12.82 -0.71
C TYR A 407 -14.45 -13.10 -0.87
N ALA A 408 -13.88 -12.62 -1.98
CA ALA A 408 -12.44 -12.63 -2.22
C ALA A 408 -11.86 -11.25 -1.88
N GLY A 409 -10.98 -11.17 -0.88
CA GLY A 409 -10.46 -9.89 -0.41
C GLY A 409 -9.39 -10.00 0.67
N ALA A 410 -8.22 -10.55 0.32
CA ALA A 410 -7.10 -10.72 1.27
C ALA A 410 -6.47 -9.39 1.73
N GLU A 411 -6.77 -8.29 1.05
CA GLU A 411 -6.29 -6.96 1.39
C GLU A 411 -7.46 -6.06 1.79
N MET A 412 -7.33 -5.41 2.94
CA MET A 412 -8.30 -4.43 3.41
C MET A 412 -8.15 -3.14 2.61
N HIS A 413 -9.21 -2.73 1.94
CA HIS A 413 -9.25 -1.48 1.15
C HIS A 413 -9.45 -0.26 2.05
N SER A 414 -8.63 -0.18 3.10
CA SER A 414 -8.49 0.96 4.00
C SER A 414 -7.27 0.73 4.88
N GLY A 415 -6.24 1.55 4.69
CA GLY A 415 -5.03 1.53 5.51
C GLY A 415 -5.31 1.80 7.00
N TYR A 416 -6.33 2.61 7.31
CA TYR A 416 -6.72 2.93 8.68
C TYR A 416 -7.36 1.76 9.39
N PHE A 417 -8.24 1.00 8.71
CA PHE A 417 -8.76 -0.26 9.27
C PHE A 417 -7.66 -1.30 9.44
N ASN A 418 -6.74 -1.44 8.49
CA ASN A 418 -5.59 -2.33 8.65
C ASN A 418 -4.79 -1.95 9.90
N LEU A 419 -4.48 -0.67 10.09
CA LEU A 419 -3.72 -0.22 11.24
C LEU A 419 -4.50 -0.43 12.56
N LEU A 420 -5.81 -0.20 12.55
CA LEU A 420 -6.70 -0.46 13.69
C LEU A 420 -6.71 -1.94 14.08
N LEU A 421 -6.80 -2.85 13.11
CA LEU A 421 -6.73 -4.30 13.36
C LEU A 421 -5.35 -4.71 13.87
N ASP A 422 -4.30 -4.15 13.26
CA ASP A 422 -2.94 -4.54 13.54
C ASP A 422 -2.46 -4.07 14.92
N THR A 423 -2.76 -2.81 15.26
CA THR A 423 -2.16 -2.08 16.40
C THR A 423 -3.18 -1.46 17.35
N GLY A 424 -4.46 -1.76 17.14
CA GLY A 424 -5.57 -1.23 17.92
C GLY A 424 -5.73 0.29 17.81
N ALA A 425 -6.57 0.83 18.68
CA ALA A 425 -6.81 2.27 18.77
C ALA A 425 -5.54 3.05 19.11
N ILE A 426 -4.56 2.43 19.80
CA ILE A 426 -3.29 3.06 20.16
C ILE A 426 -2.48 3.40 18.90
N GLY A 427 -2.20 2.42 18.04
CA GLY A 427 -1.42 2.68 16.83
C GLY A 427 -2.17 3.54 15.82
N LEU A 428 -3.50 3.37 15.70
CA LEU A 428 -4.33 4.28 14.91
C LEU A 428 -4.22 5.73 15.40
N ALA A 429 -4.31 5.96 16.71
CA ALA A 429 -4.18 7.29 17.30
C ALA A 429 -2.79 7.89 17.05
N ILE A 430 -1.72 7.11 17.23
CA ILE A 430 -0.35 7.54 16.90
C ILE A 430 -0.27 8.02 15.45
N TYR A 431 -0.83 7.25 14.51
CA TYR A 431 -0.80 7.58 13.10
C TYR A 431 -1.62 8.83 12.75
N VAL A 432 -2.86 8.91 13.23
CA VAL A 432 -3.75 10.06 12.98
C VAL A 432 -3.19 11.34 13.60
N LEU A 433 -2.66 11.28 14.83
CA LEU A 433 -2.04 12.44 15.47
C LEU A 433 -0.77 12.87 14.73
N TRP A 434 0.03 11.92 14.24
CA TRP A 434 1.21 12.21 13.43
C TRP A 434 0.83 12.87 12.10
N LEU A 435 -0.13 12.32 11.37
CA LEU A 435 -0.66 12.94 10.15
C LEU A 435 -1.26 14.33 10.42
N GLY A 436 -2.00 14.47 11.51
CA GLY A 436 -2.58 15.73 11.96
C GLY A 436 -1.50 16.78 12.23
N PHE A 437 -0.41 16.41 12.92
CA PHE A 437 0.73 17.29 13.16
C PHE A 437 1.39 17.74 11.84
N LEU A 438 1.70 16.80 10.94
CA LEU A 438 2.33 17.10 9.65
C LEU A 438 1.42 18.00 8.80
N GLY A 439 0.15 17.63 8.66
CA GLY A 439 -0.85 18.36 7.90
C GLY A 439 -1.09 19.77 8.46
N GLN A 440 -1.25 19.91 9.78
CA GLN A 440 -1.39 21.21 10.43
C GLN A 440 -0.19 22.12 10.15
N GLY A 441 1.03 21.57 10.15
CA GLY A 441 2.25 22.30 9.79
C GLY A 441 2.20 22.86 8.37
N LEU A 442 1.71 22.06 7.41
CA LEU A 442 1.54 22.47 6.01
C LEU A 442 0.44 23.53 5.83
N LEU A 443 -0.69 23.34 6.51
CA LEU A 443 -1.84 24.25 6.47
C LEU A 443 -1.50 25.62 7.07
N ARG A 444 -0.91 25.67 8.27
CA ARG A 444 -0.50 26.92 8.92
C ARG A 444 0.49 27.74 8.08
N ARG A 445 1.34 27.07 7.31
CA ARG A 445 2.32 27.72 6.42
C ARG A 445 1.74 28.14 5.07
N ARG A 446 0.50 27.73 4.76
CA ARG A 446 -0.10 27.86 3.43
C ARG A 446 0.79 27.25 2.34
N SER A 447 1.29 26.06 2.61
CA SER A 447 2.25 25.36 1.76
C SER A 447 1.59 24.84 0.47
N SER A 448 2.25 25.03 -0.67
CA SER A 448 1.83 24.46 -1.98
C SER A 448 1.92 22.94 -2.05
N TRP A 449 2.43 22.29 -1.00
CA TRP A 449 2.51 20.84 -0.85
C TRP A 449 1.35 20.25 -0.05
N ALA A 450 0.55 21.09 0.63
CA ALA A 450 -0.58 20.63 1.43
C ALA A 450 -1.61 19.83 0.61
N PRO A 451 -1.96 20.23 -0.64
CA PRO A 451 -2.91 19.46 -1.46
C PRO A 451 -2.45 18.03 -1.75
N ALA A 452 -1.17 17.86 -2.10
CA ALA A 452 -0.59 16.53 -2.35
C ALA A 452 -0.57 15.67 -1.09
N PHE A 453 -0.20 16.25 0.05
CA PHE A 453 -0.25 15.57 1.34
C PHE A 453 -1.68 15.13 1.70
N VAL A 454 -2.67 16.01 1.54
CA VAL A 454 -4.09 15.70 1.81
C VAL A 454 -4.57 14.56 0.91
N VAL A 455 -4.20 14.56 -0.37
CA VAL A 455 -4.59 13.47 -1.28
C VAL A 455 -4.03 12.13 -0.83
N LEU A 456 -2.72 12.06 -0.57
CA LEU A 456 -2.06 10.83 -0.16
C LEU A 456 -2.55 10.36 1.22
N ALA A 457 -2.87 11.28 2.14
CA ALA A 457 -3.37 10.94 3.47
C ALA A 457 -4.82 10.42 3.46
N LEU A 458 -5.69 11.03 2.65
CA LEU A 458 -7.12 10.68 2.62
C LEU A 458 -7.42 9.48 1.71
N HIS A 459 -6.67 9.26 0.63
CA HIS A 459 -6.91 8.11 -0.25
C HIS A 459 -6.68 6.77 0.49
N GLN A 460 -5.77 6.76 1.46
CA GLN A 460 -5.57 5.63 2.38
C GLN A 460 -6.83 5.20 3.15
N LEU A 461 -7.87 6.04 3.27
CA LEU A 461 -9.15 5.65 3.90
C LEU A 461 -9.94 4.66 3.04
N VAL A 462 -9.76 4.73 1.72
CA VAL A 462 -10.62 4.06 0.74
C VAL A 462 -9.89 2.99 -0.06
N ASP A 463 -8.57 2.83 0.12
CA ASP A 463 -7.79 1.85 -0.64
C ASP A 463 -6.53 1.33 0.11
N VAL A 464 -5.81 0.41 -0.54
CA VAL A 464 -4.66 -0.34 -0.03
C VAL A 464 -3.33 0.45 -0.07
N ASP A 465 -3.36 1.78 -0.16
CA ASP A 465 -2.19 2.64 -0.34
C ASP A 465 -1.04 2.35 0.63
N MET A 466 -1.31 1.94 1.88
CA MET A 466 -0.27 1.65 2.88
C MET A 466 0.58 0.41 2.52
N ARG A 467 0.08 -0.49 1.65
CA ARG A 467 0.87 -1.59 1.08
C ARG A 467 1.93 -1.09 0.11
N PHE A 468 1.62 -0.05 -0.66
CA PHE A 468 2.56 0.63 -1.55
C PHE A 468 3.46 1.55 -0.71
N HIS A 469 4.63 1.05 -0.31
CA HIS A 469 5.54 1.84 0.53
C HIS A 469 5.93 3.18 -0.13
N LEU A 470 5.94 3.23 -1.47
CA LEU A 470 6.10 4.47 -2.22
C LEU A 470 5.09 5.56 -1.80
N SER A 471 3.82 5.22 -1.57
CA SER A 471 2.79 6.19 -1.18
C SER A 471 3.11 6.84 0.18
N LEU A 472 3.58 6.06 1.15
CA LEU A 472 4.02 6.56 2.46
C LEU A 472 5.30 7.40 2.34
N CYS A 473 6.26 6.98 1.49
CA CYS A 473 7.46 7.74 1.19
C CYS A 473 7.12 9.11 0.57
N LEU A 474 6.20 9.16 -0.40
CA LEU A 474 5.76 10.40 -1.04
C LEU A 474 5.02 11.32 -0.06
N LEU A 475 4.18 10.77 0.81
CA LEU A 475 3.48 11.53 1.85
C LEU A 475 4.48 12.24 2.79
N LEU A 476 5.48 11.50 3.26
CA LEU A 476 6.53 12.04 4.14
C LEU A 476 7.43 13.03 3.40
N TRP A 477 7.77 12.76 2.14
CA TRP A 477 8.55 13.64 1.29
C TRP A 477 7.83 14.99 1.09
N ALA A 478 6.53 14.96 0.77
CA ALA A 478 5.69 16.14 0.62
C ALA A 478 5.62 16.93 1.95
N ALA A 479 5.48 16.25 3.09
CA ALA A 479 5.47 16.89 4.40
C ALA A 479 6.79 17.61 4.71
N VAL A 480 7.95 16.98 4.48
CA VAL A 480 9.27 17.58 4.76
C VAL A 480 9.55 18.77 3.84
N LEU A 481 9.30 18.65 2.53
CA LEU A 481 9.49 19.75 1.58
C LEU A 481 8.52 20.90 1.83
N GLY A 482 7.28 20.59 2.18
CA GLY A 482 6.24 21.58 2.44
C GLY A 482 6.33 22.25 3.80
N GLY A 483 6.90 21.56 4.80
CA GLY A 483 7.11 22.05 6.16
C GLY A 483 8.24 23.07 6.30
N GLY A 484 9.00 23.30 5.22
CA GLY A 484 10.02 24.35 5.14
C GLY A 484 11.40 23.96 5.69
N GLY A 485 11.68 22.66 5.84
CA GLY A 485 12.97 22.09 6.25
C GLY A 485 13.64 22.85 7.39
N THR A 486 13.19 22.60 8.63
CA THR A 486 13.82 22.94 9.93
C THR A 486 14.73 24.18 9.90
N GLY A 487 14.27 25.29 9.32
CA GLY A 487 15.02 26.54 9.33
C GLY A 487 15.26 26.92 10.78
N ARG A 488 16.47 26.64 11.26
CA ARG A 488 16.89 26.86 12.65
C ARG A 488 16.73 28.36 12.87
N ARG A 489 15.85 28.78 13.78
CA ARG A 489 15.90 30.17 14.24
C ARG A 489 17.31 30.37 14.81
N PRO A 490 18.00 31.47 14.50
CA PRO A 490 19.37 31.71 14.95
C PRO A 490 19.55 31.52 16.46
N ASP A 491 18.50 31.79 17.24
CA ASP A 491 18.51 31.72 18.70
C ASP A 491 18.40 30.27 19.22
N GLU A 492 17.53 29.44 18.63
CA GLU A 492 17.45 27.99 18.93
C GLU A 492 18.75 27.26 18.58
N ALA A 493 19.47 27.73 17.55
CA ALA A 493 20.77 27.19 17.17
C ALA A 493 21.87 27.50 18.19
N LYS A 494 21.86 28.73 18.73
CA LYS A 494 22.82 29.21 19.74
C LYS A 494 22.63 28.52 21.08
N GLU A 495 21.38 28.32 21.49
CA GLU A 495 21.03 27.73 22.78
C GLU A 495 21.27 26.20 22.80
N GLY A 496 20.97 25.52 21.69
CA GLY A 496 21.40 24.15 21.46
C GLY A 496 22.92 23.99 21.49
N ALA A 497 23.67 24.84 20.78
CA ALA A 497 25.13 24.80 20.79
C ALA A 497 25.74 24.99 22.19
N ARG A 498 25.15 25.84 23.04
CA ARG A 498 25.55 26.02 24.45
C ARG A 498 25.30 24.78 25.31
N ARG A 499 24.17 24.08 25.13
CA ARG A 499 23.88 22.81 25.83
C ARG A 499 24.78 21.65 25.36
N ALA A 500 25.09 21.57 24.07
CA ALA A 500 26.00 20.56 23.51
C ALA A 500 27.47 20.78 23.89
N ASN A 501 27.89 21.98 24.28
CA ASN A 501 29.29 22.24 24.63
C ASN A 501 29.68 21.75 26.04
N ARG A 502 28.77 21.14 26.81
CA ARG A 502 29.13 20.42 28.05
C ARG A 502 29.70 19.04 27.70
N ALA A 503 30.92 18.75 28.14
CA ALA A 503 31.65 17.50 27.81
C ALA A 503 30.81 16.22 28.04
N GLY A 504 30.04 16.15 29.13
CA GLY A 504 29.13 15.02 29.40
C GLY A 504 27.96 14.89 28.42
N GLY A 505 27.46 16.00 27.85
CA GLY A 505 26.38 15.99 26.86
C GLY A 505 26.84 15.55 25.47
N GLN A 506 28.11 15.77 25.12
CA GLN A 506 28.69 15.30 23.86
C GLN A 506 28.82 13.78 23.82
N ILE A 507 29.41 13.18 24.86
CA ILE A 507 29.62 11.74 24.95
C ILE A 507 28.27 11.00 24.90
N ALA A 508 27.28 11.43 25.72
CA ALA A 508 25.95 10.84 25.70
C ALA A 508 25.28 10.89 24.32
N SER A 509 25.43 12.00 23.58
CA SER A 509 24.87 12.14 22.23
C SER A 509 25.57 11.27 21.18
N GLN A 510 26.89 11.08 21.30
CA GLN A 510 27.66 10.19 20.43
C GLN A 510 27.32 8.72 20.70
N CYS A 511 27.20 8.33 21.97
CA CYS A 511 26.74 7.00 22.35
C CYS A 511 25.33 6.72 21.84
N ALA A 512 24.38 7.65 22.01
CA ALA A 512 23.02 7.50 21.50
C ALA A 512 22.97 7.37 19.96
N ALA A 513 23.77 8.16 19.24
CA ALA A 513 23.88 8.06 17.79
C ALA A 513 24.51 6.74 17.34
N GLY A 514 25.54 6.26 18.05
CA GLY A 514 26.18 4.96 17.81
C GLY A 514 25.24 3.79 18.04
N LEU A 515 24.50 3.79 19.15
CA LEU A 515 23.49 2.76 19.45
C LEU A 515 22.35 2.77 18.42
N SER A 516 21.88 3.96 18.03
CA SER A 516 20.86 4.09 16.98
C SER A 516 21.37 3.57 15.63
N ALA A 517 22.62 3.86 15.29
CA ALA A 517 23.23 3.35 14.06
C ALA A 517 23.38 1.82 14.10
N ALA A 518 23.81 1.23 15.22
CA ALA A 518 23.88 -0.21 15.39
C ALA A 518 22.50 -0.88 15.24
N ALA A 519 21.45 -0.31 15.83
CA ALA A 519 20.09 -0.80 15.67
C ALA A 519 19.62 -0.75 14.20
N LEU A 520 19.89 0.35 13.49
CA LEU A 520 19.58 0.49 12.06
C LEU A 520 20.36 -0.50 11.19
N LEU A 521 21.63 -0.78 11.52
CA LEU A 521 22.42 -1.80 10.83
C LEU A 521 21.86 -3.21 11.05
N GLY A 522 21.44 -3.53 12.28
CA GLY A 522 20.77 -4.81 12.57
C GLY A 522 19.47 -4.98 11.79
N LEU A 523 18.62 -3.95 11.76
CA LEU A 523 17.40 -3.95 10.95
C LEU A 523 17.69 -4.03 9.44
N SER A 524 18.76 -3.35 8.98
CA SER A 524 19.20 -3.44 7.59
C SER A 524 19.65 -4.86 7.22
N ALA A 525 20.41 -5.51 8.09
CA ALA A 525 20.85 -6.89 7.89
C ALA A 525 19.66 -7.86 7.90
N ALA A 526 18.70 -7.68 8.82
CA ALA A 526 17.47 -8.47 8.86
C ALA A 526 16.63 -8.30 7.57
N GLY A 527 16.48 -7.06 7.08
CA GLY A 527 15.80 -6.79 5.81
C GLY A 527 16.50 -7.43 4.62
N TRP A 528 17.84 -7.36 4.55
CA TRP A 528 18.62 -8.03 3.52
C TRP A 528 18.47 -9.56 3.57
N SER A 529 18.59 -10.14 4.78
CA SER A 529 18.43 -11.58 5.00
C SER A 529 17.06 -12.08 4.56
N ALA A 530 16.00 -11.37 4.95
CA ALA A 530 14.63 -11.72 4.57
C ALA A 530 14.41 -11.62 3.05
N ALA A 531 14.96 -10.59 2.40
CA ALA A 531 14.89 -10.44 0.95
C ALA A 531 15.62 -11.57 0.22
N HIS A 532 16.81 -11.94 0.70
CA HIS A 532 17.62 -13.00 0.11
C HIS A 532 16.95 -14.37 0.26
N GLY A 533 16.35 -14.67 1.43
CA GLY A 533 15.56 -15.89 1.61
C GLY A 533 14.38 -16.01 0.62
N ILE A 534 13.72 -14.90 0.29
CA ILE A 534 12.66 -14.89 -0.74
C ILE A 534 13.22 -15.20 -2.13
N GLU A 535 14.42 -14.70 -2.47
CA GLU A 535 15.07 -14.99 -3.75
C GLU A 535 15.44 -16.46 -3.89
N LEU A 536 16.05 -17.03 -2.85
CA LEU A 536 16.40 -18.44 -2.81
C LEU A 536 15.15 -19.32 -2.95
N TYR A 537 14.05 -18.96 -2.29
CA TYR A 537 12.77 -19.64 -2.47
C TYR A 537 12.28 -19.56 -3.93
N GLN A 538 12.30 -18.38 -4.53
CA GLN A 538 11.86 -18.19 -5.91
C GLN A 538 12.71 -19.02 -6.88
N GLN A 539 14.02 -19.10 -6.67
CA GLN A 539 14.91 -19.94 -7.47
C GLN A 539 14.61 -21.43 -7.28
N ALA A 540 14.49 -21.88 -6.02
CA ALA A 540 14.28 -23.28 -5.68
C ALA A 540 12.96 -23.83 -6.25
N VAL A 541 11.89 -23.03 -6.28
CA VAL A 541 10.58 -23.47 -6.80
C VAL A 541 10.64 -23.88 -8.28
N TYR A 542 11.54 -23.30 -9.07
CA TYR A 542 11.72 -23.64 -10.49
C TYR A 542 12.80 -24.71 -10.74
N THR A 543 13.52 -25.15 -9.71
CA THR A 543 14.55 -26.19 -9.83
C THR A 543 13.90 -27.56 -10.12
N PRO A 544 14.24 -28.26 -11.21
CA PRO A 544 13.64 -29.55 -11.55
C PRO A 544 14.04 -30.68 -10.60
N SER A 545 15.33 -30.72 -10.22
CA SER A 545 15.89 -31.74 -9.34
C SER A 545 15.29 -31.65 -7.94
N SER A 546 14.71 -32.75 -7.46
CA SER A 546 14.05 -32.81 -6.14
C SER A 546 15.03 -32.59 -4.98
N SER A 547 16.26 -33.08 -5.08
CA SER A 547 17.30 -32.92 -4.06
C SER A 547 17.80 -31.48 -3.99
N GLU A 548 18.11 -30.88 -5.14
CA GLU A 548 18.54 -29.48 -5.25
C GLU A 548 17.42 -28.52 -4.82
N ARG A 549 16.18 -28.80 -5.21
CA ARG A 549 15.00 -28.05 -4.75
C ARG A 549 14.90 -28.08 -3.23
N ALA A 550 15.03 -29.26 -2.60
CA ALA A 550 14.98 -29.37 -1.15
C ALA A 550 16.13 -28.60 -0.47
N ALA A 551 17.35 -28.66 -1.01
CA ALA A 551 18.48 -27.90 -0.50
C ALA A 551 18.27 -26.38 -0.61
N GLY A 552 17.79 -25.89 -1.77
CA GLY A 552 17.48 -24.48 -1.97
C GLY A 552 16.36 -23.97 -1.07
N LEU A 553 15.33 -24.80 -0.81
CA LEU A 553 14.26 -24.47 0.13
C LEU A 553 14.73 -24.44 1.59
N ARG A 554 15.68 -25.30 1.99
CA ARG A 554 16.31 -25.24 3.32
C ARG A 554 17.13 -23.96 3.48
N ALA A 555 17.97 -23.64 2.50
CA ALA A 555 18.73 -22.39 2.48
C ALA A 555 17.80 -21.17 2.56
N ALA A 556 16.69 -21.16 1.83
CA ALA A 556 15.69 -20.09 1.91
C ALA A 556 15.14 -19.90 3.33
N LEU A 557 14.91 -20.98 4.09
CA LEU A 557 14.44 -20.94 5.47
C LEU A 557 15.52 -20.55 6.48
N GLU A 558 16.78 -20.89 6.22
CA GLU A 558 17.91 -20.43 7.05
C GLU A 558 18.04 -18.90 7.01
N TRP A 559 17.92 -18.30 5.81
CA TRP A 559 17.95 -16.85 5.63
C TRP A 559 16.65 -16.16 6.05
N ASN A 560 15.51 -16.84 5.94
CA ASN A 560 14.20 -16.31 6.33
C ASN A 560 13.31 -17.41 6.97
N PRO A 561 13.43 -17.62 8.29
CA PRO A 561 12.65 -18.63 9.02
C PRO A 561 11.13 -18.38 9.00
N LEU A 562 10.70 -17.15 8.67
CA LEU A 562 9.28 -16.75 8.64
C LEU A 562 8.61 -17.04 7.28
N LEU A 563 9.35 -17.61 6.32
CA LEU A 563 8.86 -17.83 4.95
C LEU A 563 7.96 -19.07 4.83
N VAL A 564 6.68 -18.93 5.19
CA VAL A 564 5.66 -20.00 5.13
C VAL A 564 5.60 -20.73 3.78
N PRO A 565 5.63 -20.06 2.60
CA PRO A 565 5.59 -20.76 1.32
C PRO A 565 6.77 -21.72 1.11
N ALA A 566 7.97 -21.35 1.54
CA ALA A 566 9.15 -22.22 1.44
C ALA A 566 9.02 -23.44 2.35
N ARG A 567 8.49 -23.24 3.56
CA ARG A 567 8.24 -24.32 4.52
C ARG A 567 7.22 -25.33 4.00
N LEU A 568 6.10 -24.84 3.44
CA LEU A 568 5.08 -25.68 2.82
C LEU A 568 5.60 -26.43 1.59
N ALA A 569 6.40 -25.76 0.75
CA ALA A 569 7.00 -26.38 -0.42
C ALA A 569 8.00 -27.50 -0.02
N LEU A 570 8.82 -27.26 1.00
CA LEU A 570 9.79 -28.23 1.49
C LEU A 570 9.10 -29.47 2.08
N ALA A 571 8.07 -29.26 2.90
CA ALA A 571 7.32 -30.34 3.55
C ALA A 571 6.66 -31.34 2.58
N LYS A 572 6.41 -30.94 1.31
CA LYS A 572 5.87 -31.85 0.29
C LYS A 572 6.87 -32.94 -0.11
N GLY A 573 8.17 -32.64 -0.07
CA GLY A 573 9.25 -33.56 -0.46
C GLY A 573 9.88 -34.33 0.70
N LEU A 574 9.45 -34.08 1.94
CA LEU A 574 10.00 -34.73 3.14
C LEU A 574 9.17 -35.96 3.56
N PRO A 575 9.78 -36.92 4.27
CA PRO A 575 9.06 -37.97 4.98
C PRO A 575 7.98 -37.40 5.92
N ALA A 576 6.90 -38.15 6.14
CA ALA A 576 5.71 -37.65 6.82
C ALA A 576 5.98 -37.08 8.23
N ALA A 577 6.81 -37.77 9.04
CA ALA A 577 7.18 -37.31 10.38
C ALA A 577 8.03 -36.02 10.36
N GLU A 578 9.02 -35.95 9.47
CA GLU A 578 9.85 -34.75 9.29
C GLU A 578 9.02 -33.56 8.78
N ALA A 579 8.12 -33.81 7.83
CA ALA A 579 7.21 -32.80 7.31
C ALA A 579 6.28 -32.25 8.40
N ALA A 580 5.74 -33.12 9.26
CA ALA A 580 4.89 -32.71 10.39
C ALA A 580 5.67 -31.83 11.38
N SER A 581 6.87 -32.24 11.78
CA SER A 581 7.74 -31.49 12.69
C SER A 581 8.08 -30.10 12.14
N LEU A 582 8.53 -30.03 10.88
CA LEU A 582 8.86 -28.76 10.19
C LEU A 582 7.65 -27.81 10.15
N LEU A 583 6.46 -28.33 9.85
CA LEU A 583 5.24 -27.51 9.75
C LEU A 583 4.72 -27.07 11.12
N GLN A 584 4.85 -27.91 12.15
CA GLN A 584 4.52 -27.55 13.54
C GLN A 584 5.43 -26.44 14.06
N GLU A 585 6.73 -26.46 13.73
CA GLU A 585 7.64 -25.35 14.02
C GLU A 585 7.14 -24.05 13.37
N GLY A 586 6.74 -24.10 12.09
CA GLY A 586 6.15 -22.96 11.40
C GLY A 586 4.84 -22.47 12.03
N HIS A 587 4.00 -23.38 12.49
CA HIS A 587 2.74 -23.05 13.15
C HIS A 587 2.94 -22.28 14.47
N ARG A 588 4.05 -22.50 15.20
CA ARG A 588 4.36 -21.70 16.39
C ARG A 588 4.59 -20.22 16.08
N LEU A 589 5.10 -19.91 14.88
CA LEU A 589 5.39 -18.55 14.41
C LEU A 589 4.19 -17.92 13.67
N GLU A 590 3.35 -18.76 13.08
CA GLU A 590 2.22 -18.39 12.22
C GLU A 590 0.96 -19.20 12.60
N PRO A 591 0.40 -18.96 13.81
CA PRO A 591 -0.60 -19.84 14.44
C PRO A 591 -1.94 -19.90 13.71
N VAL A 592 -2.28 -18.90 12.90
CA VAL A 592 -3.60 -18.80 12.25
C VAL A 592 -3.59 -19.14 10.76
N GLN A 593 -2.43 -19.47 10.17
CA GLN A 593 -2.35 -19.75 8.73
C GLN A 593 -3.04 -21.07 8.38
N PRO A 594 -4.13 -21.04 7.58
CA PRO A 594 -4.89 -22.25 7.28
C PRO A 594 -4.11 -23.24 6.41
N GLU A 595 -3.15 -22.79 5.61
CA GLU A 595 -2.28 -23.64 4.80
C GLU A 595 -1.32 -24.46 5.66
N LEU A 596 -0.79 -23.90 6.76
CA LEU A 596 0.07 -24.64 7.69
C LEU A 596 -0.74 -25.70 8.43
N LEU A 597 -1.92 -25.34 8.95
CA LEU A 597 -2.81 -26.29 9.62
C LEU A 597 -3.19 -27.47 8.71
N TRP A 598 -3.54 -27.17 7.47
CA TRP A 598 -3.84 -28.18 6.46
C TRP A 598 -2.62 -29.05 6.16
N GLY A 599 -1.44 -28.44 5.99
CA GLY A 599 -0.19 -29.15 5.75
C GLY A 599 0.17 -30.12 6.88
N ILE A 600 0.00 -29.70 8.15
CA ILE A 600 0.21 -30.55 9.33
C ILE A 600 -0.76 -31.73 9.30
N ALA A 601 -2.05 -31.47 9.06
CA ALA A 601 -3.07 -32.51 8.97
C ALA A 601 -2.74 -33.55 7.89
N THR A 602 -2.34 -33.11 6.70
CA THR A 602 -1.92 -34.00 5.61
C THR A 602 -0.63 -34.75 5.92
N ALA A 603 0.34 -34.13 6.61
CA ALA A 603 1.58 -34.82 7.01
C ALA A 603 1.30 -35.95 8.02
N LEU A 604 0.52 -35.66 9.07
CA LEU A 604 0.09 -36.65 10.06
C LEU A 604 -0.79 -37.74 9.43
N GLY A 605 -1.71 -37.35 8.54
CA GLY A 605 -2.55 -38.29 7.81
C GLY A 605 -1.75 -39.28 6.98
N ARG A 606 -0.69 -38.83 6.29
CA ARG A 606 0.25 -39.70 5.56
C ARG A 606 1.04 -40.63 6.48
N ALA A 607 1.30 -40.22 7.72
CA ALA A 607 1.93 -41.05 8.73
C ALA A 607 0.96 -42.09 9.34
N GLY A 608 -0.34 -42.01 9.06
CA GLY A 608 -1.39 -42.83 9.67
C GLY A 608 -1.62 -42.49 11.14
N ASP A 609 -1.44 -41.22 11.51
CA ASP A 609 -1.64 -40.70 12.87
C ASP A 609 -3.08 -40.16 13.02
N PRO A 610 -3.87 -40.67 13.99
CA PRO A 610 -5.24 -40.21 14.22
C PRO A 610 -5.35 -38.74 14.61
N GLU A 611 -4.30 -38.09 15.12
CA GLU A 611 -4.32 -36.66 15.47
C GLU A 611 -4.62 -35.76 14.27
N ALA A 612 -4.35 -36.25 13.05
CA ALA A 612 -4.64 -35.54 11.80
C ALA A 612 -6.08 -35.00 11.72
N GLN A 613 -7.05 -35.73 12.28
CA GLN A 613 -8.46 -35.32 12.28
C GLN A 613 -8.68 -33.98 13.00
N GLY A 614 -8.00 -33.76 14.13
CA GLY A 614 -8.09 -32.52 14.90
C GLY A 614 -7.51 -31.33 14.13
N TRP A 615 -6.41 -31.56 13.40
CA TRP A 615 -5.79 -30.54 12.55
C TRP A 615 -6.64 -30.19 11.33
N PHE A 616 -7.33 -31.17 10.72
CA PHE A 616 -8.30 -30.89 9.65
C PHE A 616 -9.45 -30.01 10.13
N ILE A 617 -10.02 -30.30 11.31
CA ILE A 617 -11.07 -29.47 11.92
C ILE A 617 -10.58 -28.02 12.09
N ARG A 618 -9.39 -27.83 12.67
CA ARG A 618 -8.78 -26.49 12.84
C ARG A 618 -8.54 -25.80 11.50
N ALA A 619 -8.04 -26.51 10.50
CA ALA A 619 -7.78 -25.94 9.17
C ALA A 619 -9.06 -25.45 8.49
N LEU A 620 -10.15 -26.22 8.56
CA LEU A 620 -11.46 -25.84 8.01
C LEU A 620 -12.09 -24.69 8.79
N ALA A 621 -11.96 -24.66 10.11
CA ALA A 621 -12.42 -23.52 10.92
C ALA A 621 -11.72 -22.20 10.54
N ARG A 622 -10.49 -22.25 10.02
CA ARG A 622 -9.75 -21.07 9.54
C ARG A 622 -10.06 -20.68 8.10
N ASP A 623 -10.71 -21.55 7.33
CA ASP A 623 -11.07 -21.30 5.93
C ASP A 623 -12.37 -22.05 5.54
N PRO A 624 -13.50 -21.76 6.21
CA PRO A 624 -14.76 -22.51 6.06
C PRO A 624 -15.32 -22.49 4.64
N TYR A 625 -15.09 -21.39 3.91
CA TYR A 625 -15.57 -21.20 2.54
C TYR A 625 -14.59 -21.71 1.47
N SER A 626 -13.73 -22.66 1.80
CA SER A 626 -12.81 -23.28 0.83
C SER A 626 -13.42 -24.55 0.21
N LEU A 627 -14.02 -24.40 -0.98
CA LEU A 627 -14.56 -25.52 -1.76
C LEU A 627 -13.57 -26.69 -1.88
N GLN A 628 -12.32 -26.36 -2.18
CA GLN A 628 -11.25 -27.33 -2.35
C GLN A 628 -10.96 -28.09 -1.06
N LYS A 629 -10.82 -27.41 0.09
CA LYS A 629 -10.51 -28.06 1.38
C LYS A 629 -11.71 -28.86 1.91
N GLN A 630 -12.93 -28.32 1.76
CA GLN A 630 -14.17 -29.01 2.15
C GLN A 630 -14.39 -30.32 1.37
N THR A 631 -13.97 -30.37 0.11
CA THR A 631 -14.02 -31.59 -0.69
C THR A 631 -12.86 -32.52 -0.34
N ALA A 632 -11.64 -31.98 -0.26
CA ALA A 632 -10.44 -32.76 -0.02
C ALA A 632 -10.46 -33.45 1.34
N VAL A 633 -11.02 -32.83 2.39
CA VAL A 633 -10.99 -33.39 3.75
C VAL A 633 -11.66 -34.76 3.82
N GLN A 634 -12.75 -34.97 3.07
CA GLN A 634 -13.46 -36.24 3.07
C GLN A 634 -12.61 -37.36 2.45
N ARG A 635 -11.89 -37.02 1.38
CA ARG A 635 -10.93 -37.94 0.75
C ARG A 635 -9.75 -38.25 1.68
N GLU A 636 -9.19 -37.24 2.34
CA GLU A 636 -8.05 -37.44 3.26
C GLU A 636 -8.45 -38.29 4.48
N LEU A 637 -9.64 -38.06 5.07
CA LEU A 637 -10.15 -38.87 6.19
C LEU A 637 -10.48 -40.30 5.79
N LEU A 638 -11.01 -40.52 4.57
CA LEU A 638 -11.21 -41.87 4.02
C LEU A 638 -9.89 -42.63 3.88
N ALA A 639 -8.85 -41.97 3.37
CA ALA A 639 -7.52 -42.56 3.27
C ALA A 639 -6.93 -42.88 4.65
N LEU A 640 -7.03 -41.96 5.61
CA LEU A 640 -6.56 -42.15 6.99
C LEU A 640 -7.26 -43.34 7.67
N ALA A 641 -8.59 -43.41 7.59
CA ALA A 641 -9.34 -44.52 8.16
C ALA A 641 -8.92 -45.87 7.56
N GLY A 642 -8.69 -45.92 6.24
CA GLY A 642 -8.17 -47.11 5.57
C GLY A 642 -6.80 -47.55 6.11
N GLN A 643 -5.88 -46.61 6.33
CA GLN A 643 -4.57 -46.89 6.92
C GLN A 643 -4.66 -47.38 8.36
N LEU A 644 -5.55 -46.79 9.18
CA LEU A 644 -5.75 -47.19 10.56
C LEU A 644 -6.31 -48.62 10.66
N VAL A 645 -7.26 -48.98 9.79
CA VAL A 645 -7.77 -50.36 9.69
C VAL A 645 -6.66 -51.34 9.32
N GLN A 646 -5.82 -51.01 8.33
CA GLN A 646 -4.68 -51.85 7.94
C GLN A 646 -3.68 -52.07 9.08
N ARG A 647 -3.61 -51.15 10.03
CA ARG A 647 -2.75 -51.24 11.22
C ARG A 647 -3.45 -51.86 12.44
N GLY A 648 -4.65 -52.42 12.28
CA GLY A 648 -5.41 -53.05 13.36
C GLY A 648 -6.07 -52.07 14.34
N LYS A 649 -6.10 -50.76 14.02
CA LYS A 649 -6.62 -49.70 14.89
C LYS A 649 -8.09 -49.40 14.56
N ALA A 650 -8.97 -50.37 14.77
CA ALA A 650 -10.37 -50.28 14.36
C ALA A 650 -11.15 -49.15 15.06
N GLU A 651 -10.94 -48.94 16.36
CA GLU A 651 -11.63 -47.88 17.13
C GLU A 651 -11.26 -46.48 16.64
N GLU A 652 -9.97 -46.22 16.41
CA GLU A 652 -9.49 -44.94 15.85
C GLU A 652 -10.07 -44.69 14.45
N ALA A 653 -10.18 -45.72 13.62
CA ALA A 653 -10.81 -45.61 12.31
C ALA A 653 -12.32 -45.26 12.40
N LEU A 654 -13.03 -45.81 13.39
CA LEU A 654 -14.43 -45.45 13.67
C LEU A 654 -14.58 -44.01 14.15
N GLN A 655 -13.64 -43.50 14.95
CA GLN A 655 -13.60 -42.09 15.36
C GLN A 655 -13.41 -41.17 14.14
N VAL A 656 -12.45 -41.49 13.26
CA VAL A 656 -12.20 -40.75 12.01
C VAL A 656 -13.45 -40.71 11.12
N ALA A 657 -14.18 -41.83 10.99
CA ALA A 657 -15.45 -41.87 10.28
C ALA A 657 -16.52 -40.97 10.92
N GLY A 658 -16.59 -40.92 12.25
CA GLY A 658 -17.46 -40.00 12.98
C GLY A 658 -17.15 -38.53 12.68
N THR A 659 -15.86 -38.17 12.67
CA THR A 659 -15.38 -36.83 12.32
C THR A 659 -15.72 -36.46 10.88
N SER A 660 -15.49 -37.37 9.92
CA SER A 660 -15.86 -37.17 8.51
C SER A 660 -17.34 -36.84 8.33
N ARG A 661 -18.23 -37.63 8.97
CA ARG A 661 -19.68 -37.40 8.94
C ARG A 661 -20.04 -36.03 9.51
N SER A 662 -19.47 -35.65 10.66
CA SER A 662 -19.72 -34.35 11.29
C SER A 662 -19.31 -33.19 10.38
N LEU A 663 -18.10 -33.25 9.81
CA LEU A 663 -17.59 -32.23 8.90
C LEU A 663 -18.42 -32.11 7.61
N TYR A 664 -18.88 -33.24 7.06
CA TYR A 664 -19.74 -33.23 5.87
C TYR A 664 -21.09 -32.56 6.16
N HIS A 665 -21.72 -32.86 7.29
CA HIS A 665 -22.98 -32.19 7.69
C HIS A 665 -22.79 -30.69 7.89
N GLN A 666 -21.73 -30.25 8.56
CA GLN A 666 -21.42 -28.82 8.72
C GLN A 666 -21.20 -28.12 7.38
N TYR A 667 -20.54 -28.80 6.44
CA TYR A 667 -20.33 -28.28 5.10
C TYR A 667 -21.65 -28.14 4.31
N ALA A 668 -22.51 -29.17 4.35
CA ALA A 668 -23.82 -29.15 3.71
C ALA A 668 -24.70 -28.02 4.29
N GLU A 669 -24.77 -27.91 5.62
CA GLU A 669 -25.53 -26.86 6.30
C GLU A 669 -25.02 -25.46 5.94
N LEU A 670 -23.69 -25.26 5.89
CA LEU A 670 -23.12 -23.97 5.50
C LEU A 670 -23.45 -23.61 4.04
N ALA A 671 -23.44 -24.59 3.14
CA ALA A 671 -23.80 -24.40 1.74
C ALA A 671 -25.30 -24.09 1.57
N GLU A 672 -26.17 -24.77 2.32
CA GLU A 672 -27.61 -24.52 2.33
C GLU A 672 -27.95 -23.13 2.87
N ARG A 673 -27.35 -22.74 4.00
CA ARG A 673 -27.52 -21.39 4.57
C ARG A 673 -27.09 -20.30 3.60
N LEU A 674 -26.00 -20.49 2.86
CA LEU A 674 -25.55 -19.54 1.85
C LEU A 674 -26.54 -19.47 0.68
N ALA A 675 -27.03 -20.62 0.19
CA ALA A 675 -28.00 -20.68 -0.89
C ALA A 675 -29.36 -20.05 -0.51
N ALA A 676 -29.72 -20.08 0.78
CA ALA A 676 -30.94 -19.51 1.30
C ALA A 676 -30.95 -17.97 1.38
N ILE A 677 -29.79 -17.30 1.21
CA ILE A 677 -29.68 -15.83 1.26
C ILE A 677 -29.72 -15.28 -0.18
N PRO A 678 -30.83 -14.66 -0.61
CA PRO A 678 -30.94 -14.13 -1.97
C PRO A 678 -29.90 -13.03 -2.21
N GLY A 679 -29.14 -13.14 -3.30
CA GLY A 679 -28.09 -12.17 -3.65
C GLY A 679 -26.85 -12.23 -2.75
N ALA A 680 -26.65 -13.30 -1.98
CA ALA A 680 -25.42 -13.49 -1.23
C ALA A 680 -24.19 -13.50 -2.14
N ARG A 681 -23.18 -12.72 -1.74
CA ARG A 681 -21.92 -12.66 -2.46
C ARG A 681 -21.15 -13.98 -2.35
N ASN A 682 -20.71 -14.51 -3.49
CA ASN A 682 -19.99 -15.78 -3.56
C ASN A 682 -18.85 -15.77 -4.59
N ASP A 683 -17.90 -14.85 -4.41
CA ASP A 683 -16.72 -14.72 -5.27
C ASP A 683 -15.85 -15.98 -5.29
N ARG A 684 -15.96 -16.82 -4.26
CA ARG A 684 -15.15 -18.04 -4.10
C ARG A 684 -15.81 -19.28 -4.72
N GLY A 685 -16.99 -19.15 -5.33
CA GLY A 685 -17.71 -20.29 -5.93
C GLY A 685 -18.02 -21.40 -4.92
N PHE A 686 -18.28 -21.03 -3.67
CA PHE A 686 -18.57 -21.97 -2.59
C PHE A 686 -19.93 -22.62 -2.77
N GLY A 687 -20.01 -23.94 -2.65
CA GLY A 687 -21.24 -24.71 -2.75
C GLY A 687 -20.96 -26.20 -2.54
N LEU A 688 -21.99 -26.99 -2.23
CA LEU A 688 -21.83 -28.41 -1.93
C LEU A 688 -21.35 -29.19 -3.16
N THR A 689 -20.37 -30.09 -2.98
CA THR A 689 -19.82 -30.91 -4.08
C THR A 689 -20.27 -32.36 -3.98
N GLN A 690 -20.62 -32.96 -5.12
CA GLN A 690 -21.02 -34.37 -5.19
C GLN A 690 -19.91 -35.31 -4.69
N SER A 691 -18.65 -35.01 -5.04
CA SER A 691 -17.50 -35.82 -4.60
C SER A 691 -17.33 -35.85 -3.08
N SER A 692 -17.59 -34.73 -2.38
CA SER A 692 -17.51 -34.69 -0.91
C SER A 692 -18.54 -35.64 -0.29
N GLY A 693 -19.77 -35.65 -0.82
CA GLY A 693 -20.82 -36.57 -0.39
C GLY A 693 -20.50 -38.04 -0.69
N ALA A 694 -19.93 -38.33 -1.87
CA ALA A 694 -19.52 -39.69 -2.23
C ALA A 694 -18.45 -40.24 -1.29
N PHE A 695 -17.39 -39.48 -0.98
CA PHE A 695 -16.34 -39.90 -0.05
C PHE A 695 -16.87 -40.10 1.37
N ALA A 696 -17.73 -39.20 1.85
CA ALA A 696 -18.34 -39.31 3.17
C ALA A 696 -19.24 -40.55 3.29
N ALA A 697 -20.04 -40.84 2.25
CA ALA A 697 -20.90 -42.02 2.20
C ALA A 697 -20.08 -43.32 2.14
N GLU A 698 -19.00 -43.35 1.37
CA GLU A 698 -18.09 -44.49 1.30
C GLU A 698 -17.46 -44.78 2.67
N LEU A 699 -16.93 -43.76 3.35
CA LEU A 699 -16.35 -43.92 4.67
C LEU A 699 -17.39 -44.40 5.70
N ALA A 700 -18.61 -43.88 5.65
CA ALA A 700 -19.70 -44.33 6.51
C ALA A 700 -20.04 -45.82 6.29
N SER A 701 -20.07 -46.27 5.03
CA SER A 701 -20.30 -47.67 4.68
C SER A 701 -19.19 -48.59 5.23
N ARG A 702 -17.92 -48.21 5.04
CA ARG A 702 -16.76 -48.95 5.59
C ARG A 702 -16.80 -49.02 7.12
N ALA A 703 -17.15 -47.93 7.79
CA ALA A 703 -17.26 -47.87 9.24
C ALA A 703 -18.40 -48.76 9.78
N ALA A 704 -19.55 -48.83 9.09
CA ALA A 704 -20.64 -49.73 9.47
C ALA A 704 -20.26 -51.22 9.29
N GLY A 705 -19.47 -51.55 8.28
CA GLY A 705 -18.87 -52.88 8.13
C GLY A 705 -17.91 -53.21 9.29
N LEU A 706 -17.04 -52.26 9.63
CA LEU A 706 -16.06 -52.42 10.71
C LEU A 706 -16.73 -52.62 12.07
N ARG A 707 -17.76 -51.84 12.43
CA ARG A 707 -18.50 -52.01 13.71
C ARG A 707 -19.08 -53.41 13.88
N ARG A 708 -19.74 -53.92 12.83
CA ARG A 708 -20.31 -55.28 12.84
C ARG A 708 -19.24 -56.36 13.02
N SER A 709 -18.03 -56.14 12.48
CA SER A 709 -16.91 -57.06 12.65
C SER A 709 -16.31 -57.03 14.06
N THR A 710 -16.22 -55.84 14.67
CA THR A 710 -15.73 -55.69 16.06
C THR A 710 -16.71 -56.24 17.07
N GLU A 711 -18.02 -56.04 16.88
CA GLU A 711 -19.08 -56.57 17.75
C GLU A 711 -19.13 -58.11 17.69
N ARG A 712 -19.08 -58.70 16.49
CA ARG A 712 -19.05 -60.17 16.32
C ARG A 712 -17.82 -60.84 16.94
N SER A 713 -16.68 -60.14 16.98
CA SER A 713 -15.47 -60.65 17.63
C SER A 713 -15.52 -60.54 19.15
N ALA A 714 -16.32 -59.62 19.70
CA ALA A 714 -16.52 -59.48 21.14
C ALA A 714 -17.54 -60.49 21.71
N GLU A 715 -18.49 -60.97 20.89
CA GLU A 715 -19.54 -61.93 21.27
C GLU A 715 -19.10 -63.41 21.22
N ARG A 716 -17.84 -63.71 20.87
CA ARG A 716 -17.28 -65.07 20.99
C ARG A 716 -16.41 -65.18 22.25
N PRO A 717 -16.98 -65.52 23.43
CA PRO A 717 -16.15 -66.06 24.50
C PRO A 717 -15.64 -67.44 24.05
N PHE A 718 -14.42 -67.75 24.46
CA PHE A 718 -13.72 -69.01 24.19
C PHE A 718 -14.56 -70.27 24.46
#